data_AF-A0A9P9WAV4-F1
#
_entry.id   AF-A0A9P9WAV4-F1
#
_cell.length_a   1.000
_cell.length_b   1.000
_cell.length_c   1.000
_cell.angle_alpha   90.00
_cell.angle_beta   90.00
_cell.angle_gamma   90.00
#
_symmetry.space_group_name_H-M   'P 1'
#
loop_
_entity.id
_entity.type
_entity.pdbx_description
1 polymer ?
#
loop_
_entity_poly.entity_id
_entity_poly.type
_entity_poly.pdbx_seq_one_letter_code
_entity_poly.pdbx_strand_id
1 'polypeptide(L)'
;MEITEPVSWLAVKAAVTLVGLFVARSITQWLYRGYKIRKQVKDVAAQGIAILPHSWLLGHLTFIGDYRRTHPKDANIFTMYTWILDNFETLFPGEKTVPPVIYLDVWPITSSALIVSTHPAVSAQFTQIQSLPKAKIGRDFLKPLTNNRDIVSTEGDEWKTWRTRLNPGFSSRNVAALLPELVEEVLVFVDELRKLSGNNGAWGPVFQLEEKTTNLTFDVIARATIDTRLHEQTRKTGSPLKTALLDQAEQMGKAANASRGIIHAFTPWASSSIGMNNKAMHDFFMPKVQDRLASGSQSSRKRTIVDLALKHFDEEDGQGTLPPDAEFLDKLLSNLKAFVFAGHDTTATTICWMFKCLQDHPDCLAKMREEHASVLGPNTEKAHEVILAAPHLLYALPYTQAVIKETLRLYPLVAALRDGSPEFFLTAPGSSFRYPTDGFSMWDGVSIIQRRPDLWPRGKEFVPERWLVPEGDPMRPLKDTWRPFAMGLRNCIGQELAMAELRLVAVLTARKFDVQEAWAEWDMKQGNIGHQPTIDGERLYRVGNGPGIPSQTPAMEQQPFLKYSDDPTEKEPSRQLQQQAQRRSGIYSHVSVFILTSLLWTFIIYFFIPAPYPQRSSTTAGDSRHNITAGARLLTCGNSVAEARAAGCRYDVLLNNWVPGPCWDGEMVAEYEEDGSWAGFADAALTQPLTAAEMAVRDSYYTSVRDHINHCAVMWRKQFWALFEEKPALDTVIASPGHTEHCSQFLMDVGEANWTDSTLTQMGFAGCWVRD
;
A
#
# COMPACT_ATOMS: atom_id res chain seq x y z
N MET A 1 -28.41 -37.40 -46.93
CA MET A 1 -28.33 -35.95 -47.16
C MET A 1 -28.67 -35.30 -45.82
N GLU A 2 -27.71 -35.04 -44.93
CA GLU A 2 -26.70 -33.94 -45.02
C GLU A 2 -27.39 -32.66 -45.50
N ILE A 3 -27.44 -31.55 -44.77
CA ILE A 3 -26.31 -30.77 -44.23
C ILE A 3 -26.79 -29.95 -43.01
N THR A 4 -26.03 -29.95 -41.92
CA THR A 4 -26.10 -28.98 -40.81
C THR A 4 -25.10 -27.86 -41.08
N GLU A 5 -25.49 -26.58 -40.98
CA GLU A 5 -24.51 -25.49 -40.83
C GLU A 5 -24.63 -24.83 -39.44
N PRO A 6 -23.48 -24.45 -38.82
CA PRO A 6 -23.37 -24.35 -37.37
C PRO A 6 -23.30 -22.88 -36.90
N VAL A 7 -23.67 -22.63 -35.63
CA VAL A 7 -23.11 -21.49 -34.87
C VAL A 7 -21.61 -21.51 -35.15
N SER A 8 -20.97 -20.39 -35.52
CA SER A 8 -19.54 -20.44 -35.84
C SER A 8 -18.77 -20.88 -34.59
N TRP A 9 -18.56 -22.19 -34.50
CA TRP A 9 -17.75 -22.85 -33.49
C TRP A 9 -16.38 -22.19 -33.46
N LEU A 10 -15.98 -21.57 -34.57
CA LEU A 10 -14.82 -20.71 -34.73
C LEU A 10 -14.75 -19.55 -33.74
N ALA A 11 -15.82 -18.79 -33.47
CA ALA A 11 -15.76 -17.62 -32.57
C ALA A 11 -15.64 -18.02 -31.09
N VAL A 12 -16.42 -19.01 -30.65
CA VAL A 12 -16.31 -19.55 -29.29
C VAL A 12 -14.98 -20.29 -29.11
N LYS A 13 -14.54 -21.08 -30.11
CA LYS A 13 -13.21 -21.67 -30.11
C LYS A 13 -12.13 -20.60 -30.07
N ALA A 14 -12.27 -19.48 -30.79
CA ALA A 14 -11.30 -18.39 -30.78
C ALA A 14 -11.21 -17.73 -29.41
N ALA A 15 -12.34 -17.37 -28.77
CA ALA A 15 -12.35 -16.78 -27.43
C ALA A 15 -11.77 -17.73 -26.37
N VAL A 16 -12.19 -19.00 -26.37
CA VAL A 16 -11.64 -20.03 -25.47
C VAL A 16 -10.15 -20.27 -25.75
N THR A 17 -9.73 -20.24 -27.02
CA THR A 17 -8.32 -20.36 -27.40
C THR A 17 -7.52 -19.15 -26.93
N LEU A 18 -8.04 -17.92 -27.05
CA LEU A 18 -7.37 -16.70 -26.58
C LEU A 18 -7.23 -16.67 -25.06
N VAL A 19 -8.28 -17.01 -24.33
CA VAL A 19 -8.22 -17.16 -22.86
C VAL A 19 -7.25 -18.29 -22.48
N GLY A 20 -7.32 -19.43 -23.18
CA GLY A 20 -6.40 -20.55 -23.00
C GLY A 20 -4.94 -20.17 -23.25
N LEU A 21 -4.66 -19.41 -24.31
CA LEU A 21 -3.33 -18.90 -24.65
C LEU A 21 -2.85 -17.87 -23.62
N PHE A 22 -3.71 -16.99 -23.13
CA PHE A 22 -3.38 -16.02 -22.09
C PHE A 22 -3.04 -16.72 -20.76
N VAL A 23 -3.86 -17.69 -20.34
CA VAL A 23 -3.61 -18.51 -19.15
C VAL A 23 -2.34 -19.33 -19.32
N ALA A 24 -2.14 -19.98 -20.47
CA ALA A 24 -0.93 -20.74 -20.77
C ALA A 24 0.32 -19.86 -20.75
N ARG A 25 0.28 -18.66 -21.36
CA ARG A 25 1.37 -17.68 -21.31
C ARG A 25 1.65 -17.24 -19.87
N SER A 26 0.62 -16.94 -19.08
CA SER A 26 0.76 -16.50 -17.69
C SER A 26 1.37 -17.58 -16.81
N ILE A 27 0.89 -18.83 -16.94
CA ILE A 27 1.46 -20.00 -16.24
C ILE A 27 2.90 -20.24 -16.69
N THR A 28 3.18 -20.17 -17.99
CA THR A 28 4.54 -20.36 -18.52
C THR A 28 5.49 -19.28 -18.00
N GLN A 29 5.08 -18.01 -17.98
CA GLN A 29 5.87 -16.92 -17.40
C GLN A 29 6.09 -17.10 -15.90
N TRP A 30 5.05 -17.53 -15.16
CA TRP A 30 5.15 -17.82 -13.73
C TRP A 30 6.13 -18.96 -13.44
N LEU A 31 6.03 -20.06 -14.19
CA LEU A 31 6.95 -21.20 -14.09
C LEU A 31 8.38 -20.82 -14.49
N TYR A 32 8.54 -20.05 -15.57
CA TYR A 32 9.85 -19.57 -16.03
C TYR A 32 10.53 -18.66 -15.01
N ARG A 33 9.77 -17.74 -14.38
CA ARG A 33 10.27 -16.91 -13.26
C ARG A 33 10.71 -17.78 -12.08
N GLY A 34 9.88 -18.74 -11.68
CA GLY A 34 10.21 -19.68 -10.61
C GLY A 34 11.48 -20.48 -10.92
N TYR A 35 11.63 -20.96 -12.16
CA TYR A 35 12.83 -21.64 -12.64
C TYR A 35 14.06 -20.73 -12.59
N LYS A 36 13.96 -19.47 -13.06
CA LYS A 36 15.07 -18.50 -13.05
C LYS A 36 15.58 -18.27 -11.62
N ILE A 37 14.67 -18.03 -10.68
CA ILE A 37 15.02 -17.82 -9.26
C ILE A 37 15.70 -19.05 -8.66
N ARG A 38 15.13 -20.25 -8.88
CA ARG A 38 15.70 -21.51 -8.40
C ARG A 38 17.09 -21.75 -8.96
N LYS A 39 17.27 -21.49 -10.26
CA LYS A 39 18.55 -21.62 -10.94
C LYS A 39 19.57 -20.67 -10.34
N GLN A 40 19.23 -19.39 -10.13
CA GLN A 40 20.12 -18.40 -9.52
C GLN A 40 20.66 -18.85 -8.16
N VAL A 41 19.81 -19.37 -7.27
CA VAL A 41 20.26 -19.87 -5.95
C VAL A 41 21.09 -21.15 -6.08
N LYS A 42 20.78 -22.04 -7.03
CA LYS A 42 21.64 -23.21 -7.30
C LYS A 42 23.00 -22.83 -7.86
N ASP A 43 23.07 -21.82 -8.72
CA ASP A 43 24.32 -21.30 -9.28
C ASP A 43 25.21 -20.67 -8.19
N VAL A 44 24.60 -20.09 -7.15
CA VAL A 44 25.29 -19.63 -5.93
C VAL A 44 25.85 -20.84 -5.16
N ALA A 45 25.06 -21.88 -4.93
CA ALA A 45 25.52 -23.09 -4.24
C ALA A 45 26.67 -23.80 -4.98
N ALA A 46 26.63 -23.81 -6.31
CA ALA A 46 27.67 -24.39 -7.16
C ALA A 46 29.03 -23.69 -7.03
N GLN A 47 29.07 -22.45 -6.52
CA GLN A 47 30.30 -21.71 -6.21
C GLN A 47 30.90 -22.10 -4.85
N GLY A 48 30.33 -23.08 -4.15
CA GLY A 48 30.78 -23.51 -2.82
C GLY A 48 30.24 -22.64 -1.68
N ILE A 49 29.26 -21.77 -1.94
CA ILE A 49 28.60 -20.95 -0.92
C ILE A 49 27.62 -21.83 -0.14
N ALA A 50 27.75 -21.88 1.18
CA ALA A 50 26.80 -22.57 2.04
C ALA A 50 25.40 -21.92 1.92
N ILE A 51 24.40 -22.75 1.61
CA ILE A 51 23.00 -22.33 1.51
C ILE A 51 22.13 -23.21 2.41
N LEU A 52 20.95 -22.70 2.76
CA LEU A 52 19.94 -23.48 3.47
C LEU A 52 19.48 -24.68 2.61
N PRO A 53 18.84 -25.70 3.21
CA PRO A 53 18.27 -26.81 2.46
C PRO A 53 17.35 -26.32 1.32
N HIS A 54 17.76 -26.57 0.07
CA HIS A 54 17.08 -26.08 -1.13
C HIS A 54 16.49 -27.23 -1.95
N SER A 55 15.19 -27.16 -2.20
CA SER A 55 14.47 -28.07 -3.10
C SER A 55 14.49 -27.54 -4.52
N TRP A 56 14.72 -28.41 -5.51
CA TRP A 56 14.59 -28.02 -6.91
C TRP A 56 13.16 -27.56 -7.26
N LEU A 57 12.14 -28.21 -6.69
CA LEU A 57 10.74 -27.86 -6.97
C LEU A 57 10.26 -26.71 -6.09
N LEU A 58 10.58 -26.73 -4.79
CA LEU A 58 10.00 -25.84 -3.79
C LEU A 58 10.93 -24.72 -3.33
N GLY A 59 12.15 -24.63 -3.85
CA GLY A 59 13.14 -23.67 -3.36
C GLY A 59 13.40 -23.87 -1.86
N HIS A 60 13.40 -22.79 -1.10
CA HIS A 60 13.46 -22.81 0.37
C HIS A 60 12.08 -22.88 1.04
N LEU A 61 10.98 -23.10 0.31
CA LEU A 61 9.65 -23.22 0.93
C LEU A 61 9.53 -24.44 1.86
N THR A 62 10.35 -25.48 1.67
CA THR A 62 10.44 -26.61 2.62
C THR A 62 10.96 -26.16 3.97
N PHE A 63 12.03 -25.36 3.96
CA PHE A 63 12.58 -24.70 5.15
C PHE A 63 11.57 -23.76 5.79
N ILE A 64 10.82 -22.96 5.00
CA ILE A 64 9.71 -22.15 5.51
C ILE A 64 8.64 -23.05 6.17
N GLY A 65 8.37 -24.22 5.59
CA GLY A 65 7.47 -25.23 6.16
C GLY A 65 7.95 -25.73 7.53
N ASP A 66 9.25 -26.01 7.68
CA ASP A 66 9.84 -26.45 8.94
C ASP A 66 9.73 -25.37 10.03
N TYR A 67 10.04 -24.12 9.68
CA TYR A 67 9.80 -22.96 10.53
C TYR A 67 8.32 -22.85 10.92
N ARG A 68 7.40 -22.95 9.95
CA ARG A 68 5.95 -22.84 10.19
C ARG A 68 5.37 -24.00 11.00
N ARG A 69 6.05 -25.15 11.12
CA ARG A 69 5.62 -26.24 12.01
C ARG A 69 5.97 -25.98 13.47
N THR A 70 7.01 -25.18 13.73
CA THR A 70 7.48 -24.85 15.08
C THR A 70 6.92 -23.53 15.60
N HIS A 71 6.30 -22.73 14.73
CA HIS A 71 5.79 -21.41 15.07
C HIS A 71 4.27 -21.29 14.87
N PRO A 72 3.61 -20.41 15.64
CA PRO A 72 2.21 -20.08 15.42
C PRO A 72 1.92 -19.60 13.99
N LYS A 73 0.71 -19.86 13.48
CA LYS A 73 0.34 -19.51 12.10
C LYS A 73 0.32 -18.00 11.84
N ASP A 74 -0.01 -17.23 12.88
CA ASP A 74 -0.07 -15.78 12.89
C ASP A 74 1.30 -15.14 13.16
N ALA A 75 2.32 -15.91 13.55
CA ALA A 75 3.67 -15.42 13.78
C ALA A 75 4.21 -14.70 12.55
N ASN A 76 4.75 -13.51 12.80
CA ASN A 76 5.36 -12.68 11.77
C ASN A 76 6.53 -13.42 11.11
N ILE A 77 6.70 -13.28 9.80
CA ILE A 77 7.78 -14.00 9.09
C ILE A 77 9.18 -13.53 9.53
N PHE A 78 9.33 -12.32 10.09
CA PHE A 78 10.62 -11.79 10.52
C PHE A 78 11.20 -12.50 11.76
N THR A 79 10.41 -13.25 12.54
CA THR A 79 10.94 -14.10 13.63
C THR A 79 11.66 -15.34 13.08
N MET A 80 11.51 -15.65 11.80
CA MET A 80 12.33 -16.67 11.11
C MET A 80 13.83 -16.34 11.21
N TYR A 81 14.20 -15.06 11.22
CA TYR A 81 15.61 -14.68 11.25
C TYR A 81 16.27 -15.00 12.60
N THR A 82 15.56 -14.81 13.72
CA THR A 82 16.04 -15.26 15.03
C THR A 82 16.06 -16.78 15.14
N TRP A 83 15.07 -17.44 14.55
CA TRP A 83 15.07 -18.90 14.48
C TRP A 83 16.26 -19.46 13.68
N ILE A 84 16.65 -18.81 12.58
CA ILE A 84 17.88 -19.15 11.83
C ILE A 84 19.11 -19.00 12.72
N LEU A 85 19.23 -17.88 13.43
CA LEU A 85 20.35 -17.65 14.36
C LEU A 85 20.45 -18.76 15.40
N ASP A 86 19.31 -19.21 15.92
CA ASP A 86 19.25 -20.22 16.98
C ASP A 86 19.52 -21.65 16.51
N ASN A 87 19.39 -21.89 15.21
CA ASN A 87 19.51 -23.22 14.59
C ASN A 87 20.62 -23.27 13.53
N PHE A 88 21.53 -22.28 13.49
CA PHE A 88 22.44 -22.12 12.36
C PHE A 88 23.37 -23.32 12.15
N GLU A 89 23.83 -23.97 13.22
CA GLU A 89 24.71 -25.15 13.13
C GLU A 89 24.03 -26.33 12.42
N THR A 90 22.73 -26.51 12.67
CA THR A 90 21.90 -27.54 12.00
C THR A 90 21.57 -27.14 10.56
N LEU A 91 21.30 -25.85 10.34
CA LEU A 91 20.90 -25.30 9.05
C LEU A 91 22.06 -25.16 8.07
N PHE A 92 23.29 -24.99 8.57
CA PHE A 92 24.52 -24.88 7.79
C PHE A 92 25.59 -25.83 8.35
N PRO A 93 25.47 -27.14 8.06
CA PRO A 93 26.41 -28.14 8.59
C PRO A 93 27.85 -27.83 8.17
N GLY A 94 28.76 -27.76 9.15
CA GLY A 94 30.18 -27.48 8.94
C GLY A 94 30.58 -26.01 9.10
N GLU A 95 29.63 -25.09 9.19
CA GLU A 95 29.90 -23.69 9.50
C GLU A 95 30.11 -23.50 11.01
N LYS A 96 31.20 -22.84 11.40
CA LYS A 96 31.51 -22.55 12.81
C LYS A 96 30.84 -21.29 13.34
N THR A 97 30.41 -20.42 12.44
CA THR A 97 29.78 -19.14 12.73
C THR A 97 28.66 -18.90 11.74
N VAL A 98 27.66 -18.12 12.13
CA VAL A 98 26.55 -17.75 11.24
C VAL A 98 27.09 -17.16 9.92
N PRO A 99 26.75 -17.74 8.75
CA PRO A 99 27.23 -17.26 7.46
C PRO A 99 26.95 -15.78 7.27
N PRO A 100 27.92 -14.99 6.75
CA PRO A 100 27.80 -13.53 6.63
C PRO A 100 26.67 -13.09 5.68
N VAL A 101 26.29 -13.97 4.75
CA VAL A 101 25.29 -13.77 3.72
C VAL A 101 24.45 -15.05 3.61
N ILE A 102 23.13 -14.93 3.65
CA ILE A 102 22.19 -16.05 3.48
C ILE A 102 21.33 -15.80 2.24
N TYR A 103 21.35 -16.73 1.28
CA TYR A 103 20.54 -16.67 0.08
C TYR A 103 19.21 -17.39 0.28
N LEU A 104 18.10 -16.73 -0.10
CA LEU A 104 16.75 -17.26 0.05
C LEU A 104 15.99 -17.21 -1.28
N ASP A 105 15.36 -18.34 -1.58
CA ASP A 105 14.45 -18.56 -2.71
C ASP A 105 13.12 -18.94 -2.10
N VAL A 106 12.26 -17.96 -1.90
CA VAL A 106 10.93 -18.15 -1.34
C VAL A 106 9.86 -17.97 -2.41
N TRP A 107 10.20 -18.11 -3.70
CA TRP A 107 9.20 -18.03 -4.77
C TRP A 107 8.11 -19.10 -4.58
N PRO A 108 6.81 -18.76 -4.62
CA PRO A 108 6.25 -17.50 -5.14
C PRO A 108 5.91 -16.42 -4.09
N ILE A 109 6.34 -16.57 -2.83
CA ILE A 109 6.06 -15.62 -1.74
C ILE A 109 6.58 -14.22 -2.09
N THR A 110 7.78 -14.14 -2.64
CA THR A 110 8.36 -12.89 -3.15
C THR A 110 8.64 -13.02 -4.64
N SER A 111 8.58 -11.88 -5.34
CA SER A 111 8.82 -11.80 -6.78
C SER A 111 10.30 -11.87 -7.18
N SER A 112 11.21 -11.74 -6.20
CA SER A 112 12.67 -11.82 -6.35
C SER A 112 13.26 -12.70 -5.25
N ALA A 113 14.42 -13.30 -5.53
CA ALA A 113 15.22 -13.97 -4.50
C ALA A 113 15.75 -12.94 -3.49
N LEU A 114 16.01 -13.37 -2.26
CA LEU A 114 16.49 -12.48 -1.20
C LEU A 114 17.92 -12.86 -0.79
N ILE A 115 18.69 -11.85 -0.40
CA ILE A 115 19.92 -12.00 0.38
C ILE A 115 19.64 -11.43 1.76
N VAL A 116 20.01 -12.14 2.82
CA VAL A 116 19.99 -11.63 4.19
C VAL A 116 21.42 -11.45 4.66
N SER A 117 21.81 -10.21 4.92
CA SER A 117 23.10 -9.90 5.54
C SER A 117 23.03 -10.17 7.04
N THR A 118 23.95 -10.97 7.57
CA THR A 118 24.00 -11.31 9.01
C THR A 118 25.13 -10.60 9.75
N HIS A 119 25.87 -9.73 9.06
CA HIS A 119 27.04 -9.04 9.60
C HIS A 119 26.99 -7.53 9.29
N PRO A 120 27.27 -6.64 10.26
CA PRO A 120 27.14 -5.19 10.08
C PRO A 120 27.99 -4.63 8.93
N ALA A 121 29.24 -5.10 8.78
CA ALA A 121 30.13 -4.68 7.69
C ALA A 121 29.65 -5.10 6.30
N VAL A 122 28.87 -6.19 6.20
CA VAL A 122 28.24 -6.61 4.95
C VAL A 122 27.04 -5.71 4.65
N SER A 123 26.20 -5.44 5.66
CA SER A 123 25.09 -4.50 5.55
C SER A 123 25.55 -3.10 5.15
N ALA A 124 26.72 -2.67 5.63
CA ALA A 124 27.29 -1.37 5.33
C ALA A 124 27.64 -1.16 3.85
N GLN A 125 28.00 -2.21 3.12
CA GLN A 125 28.35 -2.11 1.71
C GLN A 125 27.19 -1.58 0.87
N PHE A 126 25.96 -2.07 1.10
CA PHE A 126 24.78 -1.66 0.34
C PHE A 126 23.95 -0.54 0.99
N THR A 127 24.13 -0.25 2.28
CA THR A 127 23.37 0.81 2.98
C THR A 127 24.14 2.11 3.19
N GLN A 128 25.45 2.03 3.44
CA GLN A 128 26.28 3.17 3.89
C GLN A 128 27.34 3.56 2.88
N ILE A 129 28.06 2.59 2.31
CA ILE A 129 29.18 2.84 1.40
C ILE A 129 28.66 3.26 0.02
N GLN A 130 27.88 2.41 -0.64
CA GLN A 130 27.33 2.73 -1.96
C GLN A 130 25.88 3.25 -1.90
N SER A 131 25.15 2.97 -0.82
CA SER A 131 23.71 3.28 -0.67
C SER A 131 22.92 2.92 -1.94
N LEU A 132 22.76 1.62 -2.19
CA LEU A 132 22.09 1.11 -3.38
C LEU A 132 20.62 1.56 -3.47
N PRO A 133 19.97 1.39 -4.64
CA PRO A 133 18.55 1.70 -4.82
C PRO A 133 17.65 0.81 -3.95
N LYS A 134 16.51 1.34 -3.52
CA LYS A 134 15.45 0.59 -2.83
C LYS A 134 15.04 -0.63 -3.63
N ALA A 135 14.67 -1.70 -2.94
CA ALA A 135 14.19 -2.88 -3.64
C ALA A 135 12.80 -2.69 -4.24
N LYS A 136 12.54 -3.31 -5.40
CA LYS A 136 11.23 -3.29 -6.05
C LYS A 136 10.09 -3.68 -5.10
N ILE A 137 10.26 -4.72 -4.30
CA ILE A 137 9.23 -5.18 -3.35
C ILE A 137 8.84 -4.11 -2.32
N GLY A 138 9.80 -3.28 -1.88
CA GLY A 138 9.51 -2.16 -0.98
C GLY A 138 8.73 -1.04 -1.66
N ARG A 139 9.07 -0.71 -2.91
CA ARG A 139 8.32 0.27 -3.73
C ARG A 139 6.92 -0.22 -4.06
N ASP A 140 6.78 -1.49 -4.45
CA ASP A 140 5.47 -2.08 -4.76
C ASP A 140 4.54 -2.05 -3.53
N PHE A 141 5.10 -2.24 -2.32
CA PHE A 141 4.34 -2.18 -1.07
C PHE A 141 3.78 -0.78 -0.78
N LEU A 142 4.56 0.29 -1.01
CA LEU A 142 4.14 1.68 -0.74
C LEU A 142 3.32 2.31 -1.88
N LYS A 143 3.41 1.77 -3.09
CA LYS A 143 2.71 2.31 -4.28
C LYS A 143 1.21 2.57 -4.04
N PRO A 144 0.41 1.70 -3.39
CA PRO A 144 -1.01 1.98 -3.15
C PRO A 144 -1.28 3.18 -2.24
N LEU A 145 -0.34 3.57 -1.36
CA LEU A 145 -0.49 4.65 -0.39
C LEU A 145 -0.02 6.00 -0.94
N THR A 146 1.10 6.01 -1.64
CA THR A 146 1.83 7.26 -1.99
C THR A 146 2.12 7.38 -3.48
N ASN A 147 1.79 6.36 -4.28
CA ASN A 147 2.23 6.21 -5.66
C ASN A 147 3.76 6.35 -5.84
N ASN A 148 4.53 5.95 -4.83
CA ASN A 148 6.00 6.09 -4.77
C ASN A 148 6.51 7.55 -4.85
N ARG A 149 5.65 8.55 -4.62
CA ARG A 149 6.00 9.98 -4.58
C ARG A 149 6.46 10.45 -3.20
N ASP A 150 6.92 9.52 -2.37
CA ASP A 150 7.34 9.76 -1.00
C ASP A 150 8.86 9.58 -0.83
N ILE A 151 9.40 10.11 0.26
CA ILE A 151 10.83 10.06 0.58
C ILE A 151 11.40 8.65 0.81
N VAL A 152 10.54 7.65 1.10
CA VAL A 152 10.96 6.26 1.30
C VAL A 152 11.22 5.57 -0.04
N SER A 153 10.43 5.92 -1.05
CA SER A 153 10.39 5.26 -2.37
C SER A 153 11.21 5.96 -3.46
N THR A 154 11.32 7.29 -3.40
CA THR A 154 12.06 8.12 -4.37
C THR A 154 13.57 7.83 -4.37
N GLU A 155 14.23 8.09 -5.50
CA GLU A 155 15.66 7.83 -5.75
C GLU A 155 16.38 9.06 -6.32
N GLY A 156 17.72 9.02 -6.32
CA GLY A 156 18.55 10.03 -6.96
C GLY A 156 18.34 11.45 -6.44
N ASP A 157 18.34 12.40 -7.36
CA ASP A 157 18.23 13.84 -7.05
C ASP A 157 16.87 14.20 -6.43
N GLU A 158 15.78 13.58 -6.88
CA GLU A 158 14.45 13.82 -6.30
C GLU A 158 14.43 13.48 -4.81
N TRP A 159 14.96 12.31 -4.44
CA TRP A 159 15.09 11.94 -3.04
C TRP A 159 15.96 12.94 -2.26
N LYS A 160 17.08 13.37 -2.84
CA LYS A 160 18.01 14.31 -2.20
C LYS A 160 17.33 15.66 -1.93
N THR A 161 16.55 16.17 -2.88
CA THR A 161 15.77 17.41 -2.75
C THR A 161 14.75 17.28 -1.61
N TRP A 162 13.91 16.24 -1.63
CA TRP A 162 12.92 16.04 -0.57
C TRP A 162 13.55 15.77 0.80
N ARG A 163 14.65 15.03 0.86
CA ARG A 163 15.38 14.80 2.12
C ARG A 163 15.94 16.10 2.68
N THR A 164 16.45 16.99 1.84
CA THR A 164 16.95 18.30 2.25
C THR A 164 15.83 19.18 2.78
N ARG A 165 14.69 19.22 2.08
CA ARG A 165 13.46 19.94 2.50
C ARG A 165 12.92 19.47 3.85
N LEU A 166 12.92 18.15 4.09
CA LEU A 166 12.27 17.54 5.24
C LEU A 166 13.17 17.42 6.48
N ASN A 167 14.49 17.28 6.31
CA ASN A 167 15.45 17.11 7.42
C ASN A 167 15.33 18.18 8.53
N PRO A 168 15.17 19.49 8.23
CA PRO A 168 15.01 20.50 9.27
C PRO A 168 13.84 20.22 10.22
N GLY A 169 12.72 19.70 9.69
CA GLY A 169 11.53 19.33 10.44
C GLY A 169 11.76 18.25 11.49
N PHE A 170 12.73 17.37 11.24
CA PHE A 170 13.07 16.26 12.13
C PHE A 170 14.39 16.46 12.88
N SER A 171 14.99 17.65 12.80
CA SER A 171 16.22 17.95 13.54
C SER A 171 15.97 17.93 15.06
N SER A 172 16.98 17.55 15.86
CA SER A 172 16.85 17.55 17.33
C SER A 172 16.43 18.91 17.88
N ARG A 173 16.84 20.01 17.24
CA ARG A 173 16.40 21.37 17.59
C ARG A 173 14.91 21.57 17.37
N ASN A 174 14.36 21.12 16.25
CA ASN A 174 12.92 21.26 15.97
C ASN A 174 12.10 20.34 16.84
N VAL A 175 12.54 19.09 17.02
CA VAL A 175 11.87 18.13 17.93
C VAL A 175 11.83 18.68 19.36
N ALA A 176 12.91 19.29 19.85
CA ALA A 176 12.91 19.96 21.15
C ALA A 176 11.91 21.13 21.23
N ALA A 177 11.68 21.84 20.12
CA ALA A 177 10.69 22.92 20.06
C ALA A 177 9.24 22.43 20.05
N LEU A 178 8.99 21.18 19.60
CA LEU A 178 7.68 20.52 19.60
C LEU A 178 7.34 19.85 20.95
N LEU A 179 8.29 19.80 21.89
CA LEU A 179 8.11 19.11 23.17
C LEU A 179 6.86 19.54 23.96
N PRO A 180 6.46 20.82 24.01
CA PRO A 180 5.24 21.21 24.71
C PRO A 180 4.00 20.46 24.22
N GLU A 181 3.84 20.35 22.90
CA GLU A 181 2.73 19.63 22.29
C GLU A 181 2.81 18.12 22.51
N LEU A 182 4.02 17.55 22.45
CA LEU A 182 4.21 16.13 22.71
C LEU A 182 3.89 15.78 24.16
N VAL A 183 4.30 16.63 25.11
CA VAL A 183 3.95 16.49 26.52
C VAL A 183 2.44 16.50 26.71
N GLU A 184 1.72 17.41 26.04
CA GLU A 184 0.26 17.45 26.12
C GLU A 184 -0.40 16.14 25.65
N GLU A 185 0.02 15.56 24.53
CA GLU A 185 -0.56 14.29 24.04
C GLU A 185 -0.20 13.11 24.94
N VAL A 186 1.02 13.07 25.50
CA VAL A 186 1.43 12.01 26.44
C VAL A 186 0.72 12.17 27.80
N LEU A 187 0.37 13.37 28.22
CA LEU A 187 -0.45 13.58 29.43
C LEU A 187 -1.88 13.03 29.25
N VAL A 188 -2.47 13.18 28.06
CA VAL A 188 -3.75 12.52 27.73
C VAL A 188 -3.60 11.00 27.85
N PHE A 189 -2.51 10.43 27.35
CA PHE A 189 -2.23 8.99 27.49
C PHE A 189 -2.13 8.55 28.94
N VAL A 190 -1.39 9.32 29.76
CA VAL A 190 -1.27 9.08 31.20
C VAL A 190 -2.63 9.12 31.88
N ASP A 191 -3.50 10.06 31.52
CA ASP A 191 -4.86 10.14 32.08
C ASP A 191 -5.75 8.98 31.63
N GLU A 192 -5.65 8.53 30.38
CA GLU A 192 -6.35 7.32 29.91
C GLU A 192 -5.86 6.07 30.66
N LEU A 193 -4.55 5.91 30.86
CA LEU A 193 -4.00 4.82 31.67
C LEU A 193 -4.42 4.91 33.13
N ARG A 194 -4.49 6.12 33.71
CA ARG A 194 -4.98 6.36 35.06
C ARG A 194 -6.43 5.90 35.23
N LYS A 195 -7.31 6.18 34.26
CA LYS A 195 -8.70 5.70 34.27
C LYS A 195 -8.81 4.16 34.21
N LEU A 196 -7.83 3.51 33.60
CA LEU A 196 -7.74 2.05 33.49
C LEU A 196 -6.90 1.40 34.60
N SER A 197 -6.27 2.19 35.47
CA SER A 197 -5.52 1.69 36.62
C SER A 197 -6.44 1.38 37.80
N GLY A 198 -6.08 0.38 38.60
CA GLY A 198 -6.83 0.07 39.82
C GLY A 198 -6.52 1.05 40.94
N ASN A 199 -7.49 1.25 41.83
CA ASN A 199 -7.36 2.16 42.96
C ASN A 199 -6.60 1.51 44.12
N ASN A 200 -5.91 2.32 44.94
CA ASN A 200 -5.27 1.89 46.20
C ASN A 200 -4.31 0.69 46.04
N GLY A 201 -3.58 0.62 44.92
CA GLY A 201 -2.62 -0.45 44.65
C GLY A 201 -3.24 -1.75 44.12
N ALA A 202 -4.52 -1.77 43.80
CA ALA A 202 -5.15 -2.87 43.07
C ALA A 202 -4.84 -2.80 41.57
N TRP A 203 -4.92 -3.95 40.90
CA TRP A 203 -4.89 -4.01 39.43
C TRP A 203 -6.20 -3.48 38.83
N GLY A 204 -6.07 -2.80 37.70
CA GLY A 204 -7.22 -2.36 36.89
C GLY A 204 -7.74 -3.47 35.98
N PRO A 205 -8.78 -3.20 35.16
CA PRO A 205 -9.27 -4.15 34.18
C PRO A 205 -8.22 -4.50 33.12
N VAL A 206 -8.32 -5.69 32.53
CA VAL A 206 -7.49 -6.09 31.38
C VAL A 206 -7.96 -5.40 30.10
N PHE A 207 -7.01 -4.78 29.40
CA PHE A 207 -7.20 -4.08 28.12
C PHE A 207 -6.02 -4.32 27.17
N GLN A 208 -6.21 -4.03 25.89
CA GLN A 208 -5.15 -4.08 24.87
C GLN A 208 -4.34 -2.79 24.89
N LEU A 209 -3.05 -2.88 25.21
CA LEU A 209 -2.17 -1.73 25.28
C LEU A 209 -1.85 -1.17 23.88
N GLU A 210 -1.75 -2.05 22.88
CA GLU A 210 -1.46 -1.68 21.49
C GLU A 210 -2.44 -0.61 20.98
N GLU A 211 -3.74 -0.80 21.19
CA GLU A 211 -4.78 0.15 20.77
C GLU A 211 -4.53 1.55 21.36
N LYS A 212 -4.17 1.61 22.65
CA LYS A 212 -3.92 2.88 23.36
C LYS A 212 -2.64 3.56 22.89
N THR A 213 -1.57 2.79 22.68
CA THR A 213 -0.31 3.33 22.14
C THR A 213 -0.44 3.77 20.68
N THR A 214 -1.27 3.07 19.88
CA THR A 214 -1.62 3.47 18.52
C THR A 214 -2.33 4.81 18.52
N ASN A 215 -3.33 5.00 19.39
CA ASN A 215 -4.04 6.28 19.50
C ASN A 215 -3.10 7.43 19.88
N LEU A 216 -2.23 7.22 20.88
CA LEU A 216 -1.22 8.21 21.29
C LEU A 216 -0.33 8.62 20.11
N THR A 217 0.23 7.65 19.40
CA THR A 217 1.23 7.92 18.35
C THR A 217 0.60 8.57 17.12
N PHE A 218 -0.68 8.30 16.82
CA PHE A 218 -1.46 9.07 15.84
C PHE A 218 -1.62 10.54 16.25
N ASP A 219 -1.99 10.81 17.51
CA ASP A 219 -2.10 12.17 18.03
C ASP A 219 -0.75 12.89 17.96
N VAL A 220 0.35 12.24 18.40
CA VAL A 220 1.71 12.80 18.37
C VAL A 220 2.18 13.12 16.95
N ILE A 221 2.06 12.19 16.00
CA ILE A 221 2.55 12.43 14.64
C ILE A 221 1.74 13.50 13.92
N ALA A 222 0.42 13.59 14.18
CA ALA A 222 -0.42 14.66 13.63
C ALA A 222 -0.07 16.03 14.22
N ARG A 223 0.30 16.09 15.51
CA ARG A 223 0.83 17.32 16.13
C ARG A 223 2.16 17.75 15.54
N ALA A 224 3.09 16.81 15.37
CA ALA A 224 4.42 17.11 14.82
C ALA A 224 4.39 17.51 13.34
N THR A 225 3.54 16.87 12.53
CA THR A 225 3.52 17.07 11.08
C THR A 225 2.69 18.26 10.63
N ILE A 226 1.52 18.47 11.23
CA ILE A 226 0.52 19.44 10.75
C ILE A 226 -0.23 20.14 11.91
N ASP A 227 0.34 20.13 13.11
CA ASP A 227 -0.22 20.75 14.32
C ASP A 227 -1.73 20.49 14.52
N THR A 228 -2.16 19.24 14.34
CA THR A 228 -3.56 18.87 14.50
C THR A 228 -3.72 17.93 15.68
N ARG A 229 -4.67 18.24 16.58
CA ARG A 229 -5.15 17.28 17.57
C ARG A 229 -6.23 16.41 16.95
N LEU A 230 -5.95 15.12 16.79
CA LEU A 230 -6.93 14.16 16.29
C LEU A 230 -7.89 13.70 17.40
N HIS A 231 -7.42 13.77 18.65
CA HIS A 231 -8.11 13.30 19.85
C HIS A 231 -8.37 11.79 19.81
N GLU A 232 -7.54 11.01 19.12
CA GLU A 232 -7.72 9.56 18.97
C GLU A 232 -7.79 8.83 20.31
N GLN A 233 -7.09 9.33 21.32
CA GLN A 233 -7.05 8.73 22.65
C GLN A 233 -8.37 8.83 23.41
N THR A 234 -9.18 9.85 23.12
CA THR A 234 -10.42 10.14 23.88
C THR A 234 -11.69 9.95 23.07
N ARG A 235 -11.57 9.87 21.75
CA ARG A 235 -12.71 9.66 20.85
C ARG A 235 -13.26 8.25 20.97
N LYS A 236 -14.59 8.13 20.89
CA LYS A 236 -15.27 6.83 20.82
C LYS A 236 -15.03 6.11 19.50
N THR A 237 -14.90 6.87 18.41
CA THR A 237 -14.65 6.34 17.05
C THR A 237 -13.42 7.02 16.46
N GLY A 238 -12.62 6.24 15.73
CA GLY A 238 -11.39 6.74 15.12
C GLY A 238 -11.65 7.92 14.16
N SER A 239 -10.65 8.80 13.98
CA SER A 239 -10.78 9.85 12.97
C SER A 239 -10.85 9.25 11.55
N PRO A 240 -11.34 10.03 10.56
CA PRO A 240 -11.27 9.64 9.16
C PRO A 240 -9.85 9.30 8.71
N LEU A 241 -8.85 10.05 9.20
CA LEU A 241 -7.44 9.80 8.88
C LEU A 241 -7.00 8.43 9.40
N LYS A 242 -7.19 8.15 10.69
CA LYS A 242 -6.80 6.87 11.30
C LYS A 242 -7.51 5.70 10.62
N THR A 243 -8.82 5.82 10.42
CA THR A 243 -9.63 4.75 9.83
C THR A 243 -9.17 4.42 8.42
N ALA A 244 -9.00 5.45 7.57
CA ALA A 244 -8.52 5.27 6.20
C ALA A 244 -7.11 4.70 6.16
N LEU A 245 -6.21 5.14 7.05
CA LEU A 245 -4.82 4.68 7.07
C LEU A 245 -4.69 3.22 7.53
N LEU A 246 -5.47 2.80 8.53
CA LEU A 246 -5.46 1.42 9.02
C LEU A 246 -6.06 0.46 7.98
N ASP A 247 -7.18 0.81 7.33
CA ASP A 247 -7.70 0.01 6.21
C ASP A 247 -6.68 -0.02 5.06
N GLN A 248 -6.07 1.11 4.72
CA GLN A 248 -5.04 1.18 3.68
C GLN A 248 -3.85 0.26 3.98
N ALA A 249 -3.37 0.22 5.23
CA ALA A 249 -2.31 -0.68 5.66
C ALA A 249 -2.73 -2.16 5.51
N GLU A 250 -3.97 -2.49 5.83
CA GLU A 250 -4.53 -3.83 5.64
C GLU A 250 -4.60 -4.22 4.15
N GLN A 251 -5.07 -3.32 3.28
CA GLN A 251 -5.11 -3.53 1.83
C GLN A 251 -3.69 -3.74 1.25
N MET A 252 -2.72 -2.94 1.68
CA MET A 252 -1.31 -3.10 1.28
C MET A 252 -0.76 -4.47 1.73
N GLY A 253 -1.09 -4.90 2.95
CA GLY A 253 -0.70 -6.23 3.47
C GLY A 253 -1.34 -7.39 2.68
N LYS A 254 -2.59 -7.24 2.25
CA LYS A 254 -3.28 -8.23 1.38
C LYS A 254 -2.64 -8.30 -0.02
N ALA A 255 -2.34 -7.14 -0.61
CA ALA A 255 -1.69 -7.05 -1.92
C ALA A 255 -0.27 -7.66 -1.92
N ALA A 256 0.49 -7.43 -0.87
CA ALA A 256 1.85 -7.95 -0.72
C ALA A 256 1.92 -9.46 -0.41
N ASN A 257 0.80 -10.08 0.00
CA ASN A 257 0.77 -11.50 0.30
C ASN A 257 0.59 -12.34 -0.96
N ALA A 258 1.56 -13.16 -1.34
CA ALA A 258 1.51 -13.94 -2.58
C ALA A 258 0.26 -14.84 -2.78
N SER A 259 -0.36 -15.33 -1.70
CA SER A 259 -1.57 -16.15 -1.79
C SER A 259 -2.85 -15.34 -2.00
N ARG A 260 -2.87 -14.08 -1.52
CA ARG A 260 -4.04 -13.20 -1.58
C ARG A 260 -3.89 -12.09 -2.62
N GLY A 261 -2.68 -11.75 -3.03
CA GLY A 261 -2.37 -10.61 -3.90
C GLY A 261 -2.94 -10.76 -5.30
N ILE A 262 -2.97 -11.98 -5.85
CA ILE A 262 -3.64 -12.25 -7.14
C ILE A 262 -5.15 -12.01 -7.00
N ILE A 263 -5.79 -12.62 -6.00
CA ILE A 263 -7.22 -12.44 -5.75
C ILE A 263 -7.55 -10.97 -5.49
N HIS A 264 -6.74 -10.30 -4.66
CA HIS A 264 -6.87 -8.89 -4.29
C HIS A 264 -6.75 -7.98 -5.51
N ALA A 265 -5.76 -8.21 -6.39
CA ALA A 265 -5.60 -7.46 -7.63
C ALA A 265 -6.78 -7.62 -8.60
N PHE A 266 -7.44 -8.79 -8.61
CA PHE A 266 -8.63 -9.04 -9.42
C PHE A 266 -9.96 -8.69 -8.72
N THR A 267 -9.92 -8.16 -7.49
CA THR A 267 -11.13 -7.79 -6.72
C THR A 267 -11.42 -6.30 -6.90
N PRO A 268 -12.51 -5.89 -7.61
CA PRO A 268 -12.80 -4.46 -7.86
C PRO A 268 -12.94 -3.62 -6.59
N TRP A 269 -13.43 -4.24 -5.52
CA TRP A 269 -13.60 -3.65 -4.19
C TRP A 269 -12.27 -3.21 -3.56
N ALA A 270 -11.16 -3.91 -3.86
CA ALA A 270 -9.84 -3.57 -3.33
C ALA A 270 -9.34 -2.24 -3.91
N SER A 271 -9.42 -2.06 -5.23
CA SER A 271 -9.08 -0.81 -5.89
C SER A 271 -9.98 0.34 -5.45
N SER A 272 -11.27 0.07 -5.26
CA SER A 272 -12.23 1.05 -4.74
C SER A 272 -11.88 1.48 -3.30
N SER A 273 -11.61 0.54 -2.39
CA SER A 273 -11.19 0.82 -1.01
C SER A 273 -9.89 1.64 -0.98
N ILE A 274 -8.87 1.26 -1.77
CA ILE A 274 -7.63 2.03 -1.89
C ILE A 274 -7.89 3.46 -2.37
N GLY A 275 -8.77 3.63 -3.38
CA GLY A 275 -9.16 4.94 -3.88
C GLY A 275 -9.89 5.79 -2.82
N MET A 276 -10.84 5.18 -2.11
CA MET A 276 -11.59 5.83 -1.03
C MET A 276 -10.68 6.26 0.13
N ASN A 277 -9.77 5.40 0.56
CA ASN A 277 -8.81 5.72 1.62
C ASN A 277 -7.88 6.85 1.21
N ASN A 278 -7.35 6.81 -0.02
CA ASN A 278 -6.51 7.88 -0.55
C ASN A 278 -7.25 9.21 -0.63
N LYS A 279 -8.52 9.19 -1.02
CA LYS A 279 -9.39 10.36 -1.02
C LYS A 279 -9.61 10.89 0.39
N ALA A 280 -9.95 10.03 1.35
CA ALA A 280 -10.17 10.44 2.74
C ALA A 280 -8.91 11.08 3.37
N MET A 281 -7.73 10.51 3.12
CA MET A 281 -6.46 11.10 3.54
C MET A 281 -6.17 12.43 2.83
N HIS A 282 -6.43 12.52 1.52
CA HIS A 282 -6.26 13.75 0.77
C HIS A 282 -7.18 14.86 1.31
N ASP A 283 -8.47 14.58 1.48
CA ASP A 283 -9.47 15.51 2.01
C ASP A 283 -9.15 15.96 3.44
N PHE A 284 -8.45 15.12 4.21
CA PHE A 284 -7.97 15.48 5.54
C PHE A 284 -6.77 16.43 5.51
N PHE A 285 -5.76 16.14 4.68
CA PHE A 285 -4.50 16.91 4.67
C PHE A 285 -4.58 18.18 3.83
N MET A 286 -5.24 18.15 2.67
CA MET A 286 -5.20 19.25 1.70
C MET A 286 -5.69 20.59 2.29
N PRO A 287 -6.84 20.67 2.99
CA PRO A 287 -7.27 21.94 3.59
C PRO A 287 -6.24 22.50 4.57
N LYS A 288 -5.58 21.63 5.35
CA LYS A 288 -4.58 22.03 6.35
C LYS A 288 -3.28 22.54 5.73
N VAL A 289 -2.94 22.04 4.54
CA VAL A 289 -1.80 22.53 3.75
C VAL A 289 -2.16 23.88 3.12
N GLN A 290 -3.37 24.00 2.56
CA GLN A 290 -3.88 25.24 1.98
C GLN A 290 -3.96 26.37 3.01
N ASP A 291 -4.47 26.09 4.21
CA ASP A 291 -4.54 27.06 5.32
C ASP A 291 -3.16 27.62 5.67
N ARG A 292 -2.14 26.75 5.68
CA ARG A 292 -0.74 27.13 5.98
C ARG A 292 -0.14 28.01 4.90
N LEU A 293 -0.31 27.62 3.64
CA LEU A 293 0.11 28.41 2.50
C LEU A 293 -0.54 29.80 2.50
N ALA A 294 -1.83 29.87 2.83
CA ALA A 294 -2.59 31.12 2.89
C ALA A 294 -2.18 32.02 4.07
N SER A 295 -1.90 31.44 5.25
CA SER A 295 -1.50 32.20 6.43
C SER A 295 -0.11 32.84 6.31
N GLY A 296 0.70 32.37 5.35
CA GLY A 296 2.14 32.68 5.27
C GLY A 296 2.89 32.16 6.50
N SER A 297 4.21 32.03 6.43
CA SER A 297 5.03 31.61 7.60
C SER A 297 5.01 32.63 8.78
N GLN A 298 4.09 33.61 8.78
CA GLN A 298 3.93 34.58 9.86
C GLN A 298 3.01 34.01 10.94
N SER A 299 3.53 33.98 12.18
CA SER A 299 2.81 33.68 13.42
C SER A 299 2.84 32.22 13.92
N SER A 300 4.02 31.73 14.29
CA SER A 300 4.27 31.32 15.70
C SER A 300 5.75 30.96 15.89
N ARG A 301 6.20 30.84 17.15
CA ARG A 301 7.53 30.32 17.50
C ARG A 301 7.70 28.83 17.12
N LYS A 302 6.61 28.17 16.73
CA LYS A 302 6.47 26.75 16.44
C LYS A 302 6.45 26.53 14.93
N ARG A 303 7.16 25.51 14.47
CA ARG A 303 7.13 25.08 13.07
C ARG A 303 6.97 23.58 13.00
N THR A 304 5.88 23.16 12.38
CA THR A 304 5.65 21.76 12.05
C THR A 304 6.63 21.29 10.98
N ILE A 305 6.69 19.98 10.76
CA ILE A 305 7.49 19.40 9.68
C ILE A 305 7.08 19.98 8.32
N VAL A 306 5.77 20.20 8.10
CA VAL A 306 5.27 20.82 6.86
C VAL A 306 5.68 22.28 6.75
N ASP A 307 5.58 23.07 7.83
CA ASP A 307 5.94 24.49 7.77
C ASP A 307 7.42 24.67 7.37
N LEU A 308 8.30 23.77 7.82
CA LEU A 308 9.71 23.79 7.47
C LEU A 308 9.97 23.30 6.04
N ALA A 309 9.19 22.33 5.55
CA ALA A 309 9.27 21.89 4.16
C ALA A 309 8.81 22.99 3.19
N LEU A 310 7.72 23.69 3.53
CA LEU A 310 7.19 24.82 2.75
C LEU A 310 8.16 26.01 2.74
N LYS A 311 8.76 26.35 3.89
CA LYS A 311 9.74 27.44 3.96
C LYS A 311 10.96 27.20 3.05
N HIS A 312 11.37 25.95 2.87
CA HIS A 312 12.50 25.63 2.01
C HIS A 312 12.16 25.79 0.53
N PHE A 313 10.90 25.53 0.15
CA PHE A 313 10.39 25.83 -1.19
C PHE A 313 10.49 27.33 -1.49
N ASP A 314 10.09 28.19 -0.55
CA ASP A 314 10.17 29.65 -0.71
C ASP A 314 11.63 30.15 -0.87
N GLU A 315 12.60 29.46 -0.28
CA GLU A 315 14.03 29.84 -0.26
C GLU A 315 14.82 29.33 -1.49
N GLU A 316 14.55 28.12 -1.98
CA GLU A 316 15.30 27.50 -3.09
C GLU A 316 14.89 28.05 -4.46
N ASP A 317 13.59 28.25 -4.70
CA ASP A 317 13.09 28.48 -6.06
C ASP A 317 13.07 29.96 -6.47
N GLY A 318 13.44 30.90 -5.59
CA GLY A 318 13.45 32.36 -5.87
C GLY A 318 12.08 32.93 -6.29
N GLN A 319 11.04 32.09 -6.29
CA GLN A 319 9.67 32.34 -6.71
C GLN A 319 8.77 32.54 -5.49
N GLY A 320 9.22 33.27 -4.47
CA GLY A 320 8.42 33.63 -3.28
C GLY A 320 7.15 34.44 -3.56
N THR A 321 6.68 34.49 -4.82
CA THR A 321 5.47 35.13 -5.32
C THR A 321 4.52 34.19 -6.06
N LEU A 322 4.92 32.95 -6.41
CA LEU A 322 4.04 31.99 -7.10
C LEU A 322 3.63 30.85 -6.16
N PRO A 323 2.35 30.43 -6.18
CA PRO A 323 1.89 29.31 -5.38
C PRO A 323 2.56 28.00 -5.84
N PRO A 324 2.78 27.03 -4.93
CA PRO A 324 3.28 25.72 -5.31
C PRO A 324 2.39 25.04 -6.37
N ASP A 325 3.00 24.37 -7.33
CA ASP A 325 2.26 23.64 -8.36
C ASP A 325 1.58 22.36 -7.80
N ALA A 326 0.71 21.75 -8.62
CA ALA A 326 -0.02 20.55 -8.24
C ALA A 326 0.92 19.36 -7.96
N GLU A 327 2.05 19.26 -8.66
CA GLU A 327 3.01 18.17 -8.49
C GLU A 327 3.71 18.26 -7.12
N PHE A 328 4.11 19.46 -6.71
CA PHE A 328 4.68 19.71 -5.39
C PHE A 328 3.69 19.34 -4.29
N LEU A 329 2.43 19.79 -4.41
CA LEU A 329 1.39 19.48 -3.44
C LEU A 329 1.14 17.98 -3.34
N ASP A 330 1.05 17.27 -4.46
CA ASP A 330 0.91 15.82 -4.49
C ASP A 330 2.04 15.11 -3.76
N LYS A 331 3.30 15.52 -4.01
CA LYS A 331 4.47 14.94 -3.34
C LYS A 331 4.50 15.27 -1.85
N LEU A 332 4.13 16.49 -1.45
CA LEU A 332 4.01 16.87 -0.04
C LEU A 332 2.96 16.01 0.67
N LEU A 333 1.79 15.82 0.05
CA LEU A 333 0.72 14.97 0.58
C LEU A 333 1.14 13.49 0.66
N SER A 334 1.86 12.98 -0.35
CA SER A 334 2.43 11.63 -0.31
C SER A 334 3.43 11.45 0.83
N ASN A 335 4.27 12.44 1.10
CA ASN A 335 5.16 12.43 2.26
C ASN A 335 4.40 12.48 3.60
N LEU A 336 3.34 13.28 3.70
CA LEU A 336 2.48 13.32 4.89
C LEU A 336 1.82 11.97 5.18
N LYS A 337 1.27 11.31 4.16
CA LYS A 337 0.74 9.94 4.26
C LYS A 337 1.81 8.98 4.76
N ALA A 338 3.03 9.06 4.20
CA ALA A 338 4.14 8.21 4.61
C ALA A 338 4.58 8.45 6.06
N PHE A 339 4.57 9.69 6.55
CA PHE A 339 4.94 10.01 7.93
C PHE A 339 3.95 9.48 8.94
N VAL A 340 2.65 9.67 8.72
CA VAL A 340 1.63 9.12 9.62
C VAL A 340 1.68 7.58 9.57
N PHE A 341 1.81 6.99 8.38
CA PHE A 341 1.94 5.54 8.22
C PHE A 341 3.16 4.96 8.94
N ALA A 342 4.34 5.54 8.78
CA ALA A 342 5.55 5.00 9.40
C ALA A 342 5.64 5.34 10.90
N GLY A 343 5.19 6.53 11.29
CA GLY A 343 5.39 7.08 12.63
C GLY A 343 4.50 6.49 13.71
N HIS A 344 3.28 6.05 13.36
CA HIS A 344 2.35 5.51 14.36
C HIS A 344 2.74 4.09 14.81
N ASP A 345 2.75 3.12 13.89
CA ASP A 345 2.90 1.69 14.20
C ASP A 345 4.25 1.37 14.85
N THR A 346 5.32 2.00 14.35
CA THR A 346 6.67 1.72 14.85
C THR A 346 6.88 2.19 16.29
N THR A 347 6.44 3.40 16.62
CA THR A 347 6.56 3.93 17.98
C THR A 347 5.60 3.21 18.93
N ALA A 348 4.34 2.96 18.50
CA ALA A 348 3.33 2.30 19.31
C ALA A 348 3.79 0.90 19.75
N THR A 349 4.25 0.12 18.77
CA THR A 349 4.80 -1.22 19.02
C THR A 349 6.04 -1.16 19.93
N THR A 350 6.92 -0.18 19.75
CA THR A 350 8.11 -0.04 20.62
C THR A 350 7.73 0.27 22.07
N ILE A 351 6.69 1.09 22.29
CA ILE A 351 6.16 1.37 23.63
C ILE A 351 5.67 0.06 24.27
N CYS A 352 4.90 -0.76 23.55
CA CYS A 352 4.45 -2.07 24.04
C CYS A 352 5.63 -2.98 24.44
N TRP A 353 6.66 -3.09 23.61
CA TRP A 353 7.85 -3.87 23.93
C TRP A 353 8.64 -3.29 25.11
N MET A 354 8.66 -1.97 25.28
CA MET A 354 9.30 -1.33 26.42
C MET A 354 8.58 -1.68 27.73
N PHE A 355 7.25 -1.64 27.76
CA PHE A 355 6.47 -2.10 28.91
C PHE A 355 6.68 -3.60 29.19
N LYS A 356 6.79 -4.44 28.15
CA LYS A 356 7.16 -5.86 28.32
C LYS A 356 8.55 -6.03 28.93
N CYS A 357 9.56 -5.37 28.39
CA CYS A 357 10.92 -5.47 28.95
C CYS A 357 10.94 -5.00 30.42
N LEU A 358 10.22 -3.92 30.76
CA LEU A 358 10.22 -3.39 32.11
C LEU A 358 9.45 -4.26 33.12
N GLN A 359 8.36 -4.91 32.70
CA GLN A 359 7.64 -5.83 33.59
C GLN A 359 8.45 -7.10 33.88
N ASP A 360 9.19 -7.61 32.88
CA ASP A 360 10.02 -8.81 33.02
C ASP A 360 11.29 -8.53 33.85
N HIS A 361 11.71 -7.26 33.89
CA HIS A 361 12.94 -6.81 34.55
C HIS A 361 12.65 -5.70 35.58
N PRO A 362 12.01 -6.04 36.72
CA PRO A 362 11.63 -5.06 37.73
C PRO A 362 12.82 -4.32 38.36
N ASP A 363 14.02 -4.92 38.35
CA ASP A 363 15.25 -4.25 38.78
C ASP A 363 15.66 -3.12 37.83
N CYS A 364 15.47 -3.31 36.52
CA CYS A 364 15.68 -2.26 35.51
C CYS A 364 14.64 -1.15 35.67
N LEU A 365 13.37 -1.50 35.91
CA LEU A 365 12.33 -0.52 36.21
C LEU A 365 12.66 0.29 37.47
N ALA A 366 13.15 -0.35 38.54
CA ALA A 366 13.55 0.32 39.77
C ALA A 366 14.67 1.35 39.54
N LYS A 367 15.73 0.97 38.81
CA LYS A 367 16.84 1.88 38.43
C LYS A 367 16.35 3.05 37.59
N MET A 368 15.46 2.80 36.63
CA MET A 368 14.87 3.87 35.81
C MET A 368 14.02 4.83 36.65
N ARG A 369 13.22 4.31 37.59
CA ARG A 369 12.43 5.13 38.54
C ARG A 369 13.33 5.97 39.45
N GLU A 370 14.45 5.42 39.90
CA GLU A 370 15.45 6.13 40.71
C GLU A 370 16.10 7.27 39.91
N GLU A 371 16.54 7.01 38.68
CA GLU A 371 17.08 8.04 37.78
C GLU A 371 16.08 9.19 37.59
N HIS A 372 14.81 8.86 37.30
CA HIS A 372 13.76 9.86 37.14
C HIS A 372 13.53 10.67 38.42
N ALA A 373 13.58 10.04 39.61
CA ALA A 373 13.44 10.74 40.88
C ALA A 373 14.63 11.68 41.15
N SER A 374 15.85 11.26 40.80
CA SER A 374 17.06 12.07 40.96
C SER A 374 17.09 13.28 40.03
N VAL A 375 16.66 13.14 38.78
CA VAL A 375 16.78 14.19 37.75
C VAL A 375 15.56 15.11 37.72
N LEU A 376 14.35 14.56 37.89
CA LEU A 376 13.10 15.29 37.74
C LEU A 376 12.44 15.62 39.09
N GLY A 377 13.05 15.17 40.18
CA GLY A 377 12.57 15.39 41.54
C GLY A 377 11.54 14.35 42.02
N PRO A 378 11.19 14.38 43.32
CA PRO A 378 10.39 13.35 43.96
C PRO A 378 8.90 13.41 43.59
N ASN A 379 8.37 14.55 43.14
CA ASN A 379 6.95 14.69 42.80
C ASN A 379 6.67 14.21 41.37
N THR A 380 6.05 13.04 41.24
CA THR A 380 5.70 12.41 39.96
C THR A 380 4.65 13.20 39.17
N GLU A 381 3.79 14.00 39.82
CA GLU A 381 2.77 14.80 39.12
C GLU A 381 3.39 16.01 38.42
N LYS A 382 4.54 16.50 38.88
CA LYS A 382 5.23 17.68 38.33
C LYS A 382 6.34 17.37 37.34
N ALA A 383 6.60 16.10 37.02
CA ALA A 383 7.66 15.72 36.09
C ALA A 383 7.53 16.42 34.73
N HIS A 384 6.29 16.57 34.23
CA HIS A 384 6.02 17.30 32.98
C HIS A 384 6.35 18.80 33.08
N GLU A 385 6.01 19.47 34.18
CA GLU A 385 6.36 20.88 34.42
C GLU A 385 7.88 21.08 34.42
N VAL A 386 8.62 20.15 35.04
CA VAL A 386 10.10 20.18 35.07
C VAL A 386 10.67 20.01 33.67
N ILE A 387 10.15 19.09 32.87
CA ILE A 387 10.56 18.92 31.46
C ILE A 387 10.27 20.18 30.65
N LEU A 388 9.10 20.80 30.80
CA LEU A 388 8.73 22.01 30.07
C LEU A 388 9.61 23.20 30.46
N ALA A 389 9.95 23.33 31.75
CA ALA A 389 10.84 24.39 32.24
C ALA A 389 12.30 24.17 31.81
N ALA A 390 12.75 22.91 31.73
CA ALA A 390 14.11 22.54 31.39
C ALA A 390 14.14 21.34 30.40
N PRO A 391 13.85 21.55 29.10
CA PRO A 391 13.72 20.46 28.13
C PRO A 391 14.95 19.58 27.95
N HIS A 392 16.15 20.10 28.25
CA HIS A 392 17.39 19.34 28.21
C HIS A 392 17.42 18.18 29.22
N LEU A 393 16.64 18.24 30.30
CA LEU A 393 16.57 17.18 31.31
C LEU A 393 15.96 15.88 30.76
N LEU A 394 15.08 15.95 29.77
CA LEU A 394 14.57 14.77 29.08
C LEU A 394 15.70 13.94 28.43
N TYR A 395 16.79 14.61 28.04
CA TYR A 395 17.96 14.00 27.42
C TYR A 395 19.07 13.69 28.42
N ALA A 396 18.91 14.07 29.70
CA ALA A 396 19.85 13.82 30.79
C ALA A 396 19.48 12.54 31.59
N LEU A 397 18.89 11.55 30.91
CA LEU A 397 18.41 10.28 31.47
C LEU A 397 19.13 9.09 30.80
N PRO A 398 20.44 8.89 31.05
CA PRO A 398 21.24 7.88 30.36
C PRO A 398 20.74 6.43 30.56
N TYR A 399 20.21 6.07 31.72
CA TYR A 399 19.65 4.74 31.96
C TYR A 399 18.32 4.54 31.23
N THR A 400 17.43 5.53 31.25
CA THR A 400 16.19 5.52 30.45
C THR A 400 16.50 5.39 28.96
N GLN A 401 17.52 6.11 28.48
CA GLN A 401 18.02 5.99 27.12
C GLN A 401 18.51 4.57 26.83
N ALA A 402 19.25 3.97 27.77
CA ALA A 402 19.76 2.61 27.66
C ALA A 402 18.63 1.58 27.56
N VAL A 403 17.58 1.72 28.38
CA VAL A 403 16.36 0.89 28.34
C VAL A 403 15.73 0.95 26.95
N ILE A 404 15.48 2.15 26.42
CA ILE A 404 14.85 2.32 25.09
C ILE A 404 15.72 1.70 23.98
N LYS A 405 17.03 1.94 24.01
CA LYS A 405 17.96 1.38 23.01
C LYS A 405 18.01 -0.14 23.08
N GLU A 406 17.96 -0.72 24.28
CA GLU A 406 17.96 -2.17 24.48
C GLU A 406 16.63 -2.79 24.04
N THR A 407 15.49 -2.12 24.26
CA THR A 407 14.20 -2.54 23.72
C THR A 407 14.24 -2.57 22.19
N LEU A 408 14.73 -1.51 21.54
CA LEU A 408 14.89 -1.46 20.08
C LEU A 408 15.93 -2.46 19.55
N ARG A 409 16.91 -2.84 20.37
CA ARG A 409 17.90 -3.88 20.03
C ARG A 409 17.24 -5.26 19.98
N LEU A 410 16.49 -5.60 21.03
CA LEU A 410 15.79 -6.88 21.13
C LEU A 410 14.55 -6.94 20.25
N TYR A 411 13.96 -5.81 19.88
CA TYR A 411 12.74 -5.78 19.08
C TYR A 411 12.82 -4.73 17.95
N PRO A 412 13.73 -4.89 16.95
CA PRO A 412 13.79 -4.02 15.78
C PRO A 412 12.62 -4.25 14.82
N LEU A 413 11.90 -3.22 14.40
CA LEU A 413 10.62 -3.39 13.68
C LEU A 413 10.76 -3.47 12.16
N VAL A 414 11.67 -2.70 11.59
CA VAL A 414 11.85 -2.55 10.14
C VAL A 414 13.33 -2.72 9.81
N ALA A 415 13.63 -3.22 8.60
CA ALA A 415 14.98 -3.31 8.10
C ALA A 415 15.14 -2.65 6.72
N ALA A 416 16.37 -2.31 6.36
CA ALA A 416 16.68 -1.76 5.06
C ALA A 416 16.69 -2.87 3.99
N LEU A 417 16.06 -2.59 2.85
CA LEU A 417 16.02 -3.49 1.70
C LEU A 417 16.50 -2.74 0.43
N ARG A 418 17.38 -3.37 -0.34
CA ARG A 418 18.03 -2.82 -1.55
C ARG A 418 18.06 -3.81 -2.70
N ASP A 419 18.07 -3.35 -3.94
CA ASP A 419 18.29 -4.24 -5.09
C ASP A 419 19.79 -4.41 -5.36
N GLY A 420 20.20 -5.65 -5.61
CA GLY A 420 21.54 -5.97 -6.09
C GLY A 420 21.71 -5.69 -7.59
N SER A 421 22.95 -5.74 -8.06
CA SER A 421 23.30 -5.53 -9.47
C SER A 421 24.41 -6.50 -9.89
N PRO A 422 24.58 -6.75 -11.20
CA PRO A 422 25.65 -7.63 -11.70
C PRO A 422 27.06 -7.10 -11.44
N GLU A 423 27.23 -5.79 -11.25
CA GLU A 423 28.49 -5.14 -10.92
C GLU A 423 28.78 -5.12 -9.41
N PHE A 424 27.77 -5.39 -8.57
CA PHE A 424 27.88 -5.29 -7.12
C PHE A 424 27.99 -6.67 -6.47
N PHE A 425 28.99 -6.80 -5.60
CA PHE A 425 29.26 -8.02 -4.85
C PHE A 425 29.44 -7.69 -3.38
N LEU A 426 28.93 -8.55 -2.50
CA LEU A 426 29.22 -8.43 -1.08
C LEU A 426 30.54 -9.13 -0.75
N THR A 427 31.21 -8.66 0.29
CA THR A 427 32.43 -9.28 0.83
C THR A 427 32.33 -9.39 2.35
N ALA A 428 32.74 -10.52 2.91
CA ALA A 428 32.77 -10.69 4.36
C ALA A 428 34.09 -10.14 4.94
N PRO A 429 34.10 -9.62 6.17
CA PRO A 429 35.35 -9.19 6.81
C PRO A 429 36.40 -10.30 6.81
N GLY A 430 37.63 -9.96 6.41
CA GLY A 430 38.73 -10.92 6.35
C GLY A 430 38.64 -11.96 5.22
N SER A 431 37.65 -11.84 4.32
CA SER A 431 37.50 -12.72 3.16
C SER A 431 37.61 -11.93 1.86
N SER A 432 38.35 -12.50 0.89
CA SER A 432 38.38 -11.99 -0.49
C SER A 432 37.26 -12.56 -1.36
N PHE A 433 36.42 -13.45 -0.80
CA PHE A 433 35.32 -14.05 -1.52
C PHE A 433 34.25 -13.02 -1.86
N ARG A 434 33.76 -13.07 -3.10
CA ARG A 434 32.76 -12.14 -3.63
C ARG A 434 31.42 -12.83 -3.77
N TYR A 435 30.47 -12.43 -2.94
CA TYR A 435 29.09 -12.93 -2.95
C TYR A 435 28.28 -12.20 -4.04
N PRO A 436 27.76 -12.89 -5.06
CA PRO A 436 27.00 -12.25 -6.14
C PRO A 436 25.66 -11.69 -5.64
N THR A 437 25.25 -10.54 -6.18
CA THR A 437 23.98 -9.88 -5.78
C THR A 437 22.98 -9.71 -6.93
N ASP A 438 23.37 -10.04 -8.16
CA ASP A 438 22.49 -9.90 -9.33
C ASP A 438 21.18 -10.69 -9.19
N GLY A 439 20.06 -10.00 -9.39
CA GLY A 439 18.73 -10.59 -9.27
C GLY A 439 18.26 -10.88 -7.85
N PHE A 440 19.02 -10.46 -6.82
CA PHE A 440 18.63 -10.60 -5.41
C PHE A 440 18.28 -9.24 -4.80
N SER A 441 17.24 -9.21 -3.97
CA SER A 441 16.99 -8.09 -3.05
C SER A 441 17.72 -8.33 -1.72
N MET A 442 18.62 -7.43 -1.36
CA MET A 442 19.45 -7.48 -0.16
C MET A 442 18.76 -6.84 1.04
N TRP A 443 18.54 -7.67 2.05
CA TRP A 443 17.93 -7.36 3.34
C TRP A 443 19.01 -7.16 4.41
N ASP A 444 18.96 -6.03 5.11
CA ASP A 444 19.74 -5.79 6.32
C ASP A 444 19.19 -6.69 7.43
N GLY A 445 19.88 -7.77 7.78
CA GLY A 445 19.42 -8.74 8.78
C GLY A 445 19.49 -8.22 10.22
N VAL A 446 18.88 -7.07 10.48
CA VAL A 446 18.90 -6.35 11.77
C VAL A 446 18.53 -7.25 12.94
N SER A 447 17.52 -8.11 12.79
CA SER A 447 17.10 -9.08 13.82
C SER A 447 18.18 -10.08 14.21
N ILE A 448 19.03 -10.48 13.26
CA ILE A 448 20.17 -11.39 13.48
C ILE A 448 21.35 -10.59 14.03
N ILE A 449 21.75 -9.52 13.33
CA ILE A 449 22.89 -8.69 13.70
C ILE A 449 22.78 -8.20 15.14
N GLN A 450 21.58 -7.81 15.59
CA GLN A 450 21.37 -7.26 16.93
C GLN A 450 21.30 -8.31 18.05
N ARG A 451 21.24 -9.60 17.75
CA ARG A 451 21.13 -10.69 18.75
C ARG A 451 22.26 -11.72 18.67
N ARG A 452 23.12 -11.61 17.66
CA ARG A 452 24.30 -12.45 17.45
C ARG A 452 25.25 -12.36 18.65
N PRO A 453 25.58 -13.48 19.33
CA PRO A 453 26.36 -13.46 20.57
C PRO A 453 27.81 -13.00 20.40
N ASP A 454 28.39 -13.19 19.20
CA ASP A 454 29.72 -12.71 18.83
C ASP A 454 29.79 -11.18 18.66
N LEU A 455 28.66 -10.55 18.33
CA LEU A 455 28.53 -9.09 18.18
C LEU A 455 27.94 -8.43 19.43
N TRP A 456 27.13 -9.18 20.17
CA TRP A 456 26.39 -8.75 21.36
C TRP A 456 26.52 -9.82 22.44
N PRO A 457 27.47 -9.68 23.37
CA PRO A 457 27.54 -10.59 24.51
C PRO A 457 26.21 -10.59 25.27
N ARG A 458 25.72 -11.79 25.59
CA ARG A 458 24.36 -12.01 26.13
C ARG A 458 23.27 -11.44 25.20
N GLY A 459 23.39 -11.71 23.90
CA GLY A 459 22.59 -11.08 22.84
C GLY A 459 21.08 -11.36 22.88
N LYS A 460 20.63 -12.35 23.64
CA LYS A 460 19.21 -12.64 23.86
C LYS A 460 18.63 -11.97 25.11
N GLU A 461 19.49 -11.49 26.00
CA GLU A 461 19.08 -10.94 27.29
C GLU A 461 18.88 -9.42 27.20
N PHE A 462 17.92 -8.88 27.96
CA PHE A 462 17.71 -7.45 28.10
C PHE A 462 18.71 -6.89 29.13
N VAL A 463 19.75 -6.19 28.65
CA VAL A 463 20.82 -5.64 29.51
C VAL A 463 21.06 -4.17 29.18
N PRO A 464 20.27 -3.22 29.74
CA PRO A 464 20.49 -1.78 29.53
C PRO A 464 21.90 -1.31 29.92
N GLU A 465 22.53 -1.91 30.92
CA GLU A 465 23.84 -1.52 31.44
C GLU A 465 24.95 -1.55 30.36
N ARG A 466 24.78 -2.34 29.30
CA ARG A 466 25.71 -2.40 28.16
C ARG A 466 25.93 -1.04 27.48
N TRP A 467 24.97 -0.13 27.61
CA TRP A 467 25.04 1.22 27.04
C TRP A 467 25.83 2.20 27.90
N LEU A 468 26.14 1.83 29.15
CA LEU A 468 26.73 2.69 30.18
C LEU A 468 28.16 2.30 30.55
N VAL A 469 28.60 1.10 30.16
CA VAL A 469 29.97 0.63 30.38
C VAL A 469 31.00 1.49 29.60
N PRO A 470 32.22 1.66 30.12
CA PRO A 470 33.26 2.46 29.48
C PRO A 470 33.69 1.89 28.12
N GLU A 471 34.41 2.71 27.35
CA GLU A 471 35.02 2.26 26.10
C GLU A 471 36.02 1.12 26.35
N GLY A 472 36.00 0.10 25.49
CA GLY A 472 36.81 -1.10 25.63
C GLY A 472 36.19 -2.22 26.48
N ASP A 473 35.09 -1.98 27.19
CA ASP A 473 34.37 -3.04 27.90
C ASP A 473 33.76 -4.05 26.91
N PRO A 474 33.91 -5.38 27.13
CA PRO A 474 33.36 -6.39 26.23
C PRO A 474 31.84 -6.31 26.02
N MET A 475 31.08 -5.87 27.02
CA MET A 475 29.63 -5.70 26.91
C MET A 475 29.24 -4.53 26.02
N ARG A 476 30.15 -3.57 25.80
CA ARG A 476 29.87 -2.36 25.03
C ARG A 476 29.49 -2.73 23.59
N PRO A 477 28.39 -2.16 23.06
CA PRO A 477 27.97 -2.40 21.69
C PRO A 477 29.08 -2.04 20.70
N LEU A 478 29.42 -2.99 19.82
CA LEU A 478 30.36 -2.76 18.74
C LEU A 478 29.82 -1.67 17.79
N LYS A 479 30.73 -0.97 17.11
CA LYS A 479 30.35 0.06 16.14
C LYS A 479 29.48 -0.54 15.04
N ASP A 480 28.48 0.23 14.59
CA ASP A 480 27.58 -0.09 13.47
C ASP A 480 26.68 -1.34 13.66
N THR A 481 26.60 -1.93 14.86
CA THR A 481 25.73 -3.10 15.14
C THR A 481 24.33 -2.74 15.60
N TRP A 482 24.12 -1.58 16.24
CA TRP A 482 22.80 -1.09 16.63
C TRP A 482 22.18 -0.32 15.47
N ARG A 483 21.19 -0.92 14.80
CA ARG A 483 20.65 -0.42 13.53
C ARG A 483 19.11 -0.40 13.45
N PRO A 484 18.36 -0.12 14.54
CA PRO A 484 16.89 -0.14 14.46
C PRO A 484 16.32 0.97 13.57
N PHE A 485 17.10 2.03 13.30
CA PHE A 485 16.75 3.15 12.43
C PHE A 485 17.44 3.08 11.05
N ALA A 486 17.98 1.92 10.68
CA ALA A 486 18.94 1.75 9.59
C ALA A 486 20.16 2.69 9.73
N MET A 487 21.06 2.68 8.75
CA MET A 487 22.28 3.49 8.74
C MET A 487 22.54 4.07 7.34
N GLY A 488 23.40 5.08 7.27
CA GLY A 488 23.80 5.72 6.01
C GLY A 488 22.86 6.83 5.57
N LEU A 489 22.96 7.23 4.30
CA LEU A 489 22.20 8.36 3.72
C LEU A 489 20.67 8.18 3.82
N ARG A 490 20.23 6.93 3.86
CA ARG A 490 18.82 6.52 3.89
C ARG A 490 18.34 6.13 5.30
N ASN A 491 19.03 6.57 6.36
CA ASN A 491 18.59 6.34 7.74
C ASN A 491 17.22 6.97 8.02
N CYS A 492 16.55 6.48 9.08
CA CYS A 492 15.25 6.98 9.49
C CYS A 492 15.31 8.49 9.73
N ILE A 493 14.43 9.25 9.07
CA ILE A 493 14.33 10.69 9.28
C ILE A 493 13.68 11.01 10.63
N GLY A 494 12.73 10.18 11.08
CA GLY A 494 11.95 10.37 12.30
C GLY A 494 12.62 9.90 13.58
N GLN A 495 13.90 9.51 13.55
CA GLN A 495 14.60 8.94 14.71
C GLN A 495 14.54 9.85 15.94
N GLU A 496 14.83 11.14 15.78
CA GLU A 496 14.84 12.09 16.90
C GLU A 496 13.44 12.26 17.52
N LEU A 497 12.40 12.32 16.68
CA LEU A 497 11.00 12.42 17.13
C LEU A 497 10.59 11.15 17.90
N ALA A 498 10.83 9.96 17.34
CA ALA A 498 10.51 8.70 17.98
C ALA A 498 11.24 8.54 19.33
N MET A 499 12.53 8.90 19.38
CA MET A 499 13.30 8.84 20.61
C MET A 499 12.80 9.85 21.66
N ALA A 500 12.35 11.04 21.25
CA ALA A 500 11.75 12.02 22.17
C ALA A 500 10.42 11.50 22.74
N GLU A 501 9.55 10.96 21.89
CA GLU A 501 8.27 10.37 22.29
C GLU A 501 8.45 9.19 23.26
N LEU A 502 9.34 8.25 22.94
CA LEU A 502 9.65 7.10 23.81
C LEU A 502 10.17 7.54 25.18
N ARG A 503 11.01 8.56 25.26
CA ARG A 503 11.48 9.12 26.53
C ARG A 503 10.36 9.78 27.32
N LEU A 504 9.50 10.56 26.66
CA LEU A 504 8.36 11.20 27.30
C LEU A 504 7.41 10.16 27.89
N VAL A 505 7.07 9.12 27.12
CA VAL A 505 6.24 8.02 27.61
C VAL A 505 6.91 7.33 28.79
N ALA A 506 8.19 6.97 28.70
CA ALA A 506 8.91 6.34 29.80
C ALA A 506 8.89 7.20 31.08
N VAL A 507 9.23 8.48 30.98
CA VAL A 507 9.28 9.42 32.11
C VAL A 507 7.92 9.62 32.75
N LEU A 508 6.88 9.81 31.94
CA LEU A 508 5.56 10.18 32.46
C LEU A 508 4.73 8.98 32.91
N THR A 509 5.14 7.74 32.57
CA THR A 509 4.41 6.53 32.97
C THR A 509 5.16 5.67 34.00
N ALA A 510 6.49 5.54 33.91
CA ALA A 510 7.22 4.54 34.67
C ALA A 510 7.08 4.67 36.18
N ARG A 511 7.06 5.89 36.73
CA ARG A 511 6.90 6.13 38.18
C ARG A 511 5.45 6.15 38.64
N LYS A 512 4.48 6.04 37.72
CA LYS A 512 3.03 6.12 38.01
C LYS A 512 2.33 4.78 37.95
N PHE A 513 2.79 3.88 37.09
CA PHE A 513 2.12 2.62 36.81
C PHE A 513 3.05 1.44 36.94
N ASP A 514 2.55 0.37 37.56
CA ASP A 514 3.01 -0.99 37.34
C ASP A 514 2.12 -1.60 36.26
N VAL A 515 2.71 -2.32 35.30
CA VAL A 515 2.00 -2.92 34.16
C VAL A 515 2.38 -4.40 34.10
N GLN A 516 1.39 -5.26 33.92
CA GLN A 516 1.59 -6.71 33.85
C GLN A 516 0.70 -7.31 32.77
N GLU A 517 1.24 -8.30 32.06
CA GLU A 517 0.44 -9.15 31.17
C GLU A 517 -0.55 -10.02 31.96
N ALA A 518 -1.82 -9.93 31.58
CA ALA A 518 -2.92 -10.67 32.21
C ALA A 518 -3.60 -11.60 31.21
N TRP A 519 -2.81 -12.46 30.56
CA TRP A 519 -3.30 -13.32 29.47
C TRP A 519 -4.42 -14.29 29.87
N ALA A 520 -4.38 -14.84 31.09
CA ALA A 520 -5.43 -15.74 31.57
C ALA A 520 -6.79 -15.03 31.67
N GLU A 521 -6.80 -13.84 32.24
CA GLU A 521 -7.99 -12.98 32.32
C GLU A 521 -8.46 -12.52 30.94
N TRP A 522 -7.52 -12.19 30.04
CA TRP A 522 -7.83 -11.86 28.65
C TRP A 522 -8.51 -13.02 27.92
N ASP A 523 -7.97 -14.23 28.03
CA ASP A 523 -8.55 -15.41 27.40
C ASP A 523 -9.95 -15.73 27.94
N MET A 524 -10.13 -15.61 29.26
CA MET A 524 -11.44 -15.76 29.90
C MET A 524 -12.44 -14.73 29.34
N LYS A 525 -12.02 -13.46 29.19
CA LYS A 525 -12.82 -12.39 28.61
C LYS A 525 -13.20 -12.67 27.15
N GLN A 526 -12.30 -13.30 26.38
CA GLN A 526 -12.54 -13.67 24.98
C GLN A 526 -13.28 -15.02 24.83
N GLY A 527 -13.52 -15.76 25.91
CA GLY A 527 -14.09 -17.10 25.87
C GLY A 527 -13.17 -18.15 25.22
N ASN A 528 -11.85 -17.91 25.23
CA ASN A 528 -10.83 -18.77 24.63
C ASN A 528 -10.33 -19.80 25.65
N ILE A 529 -10.82 -21.03 25.57
CA ILE A 529 -10.55 -22.10 26.57
C ILE A 529 -9.49 -23.12 26.07
N GLY A 530 -8.75 -22.79 25.01
CA GLY A 530 -7.77 -23.68 24.35
C GLY A 530 -6.31 -23.37 24.70
N HIS A 531 -5.40 -24.27 24.30
CA HIS A 531 -3.96 -24.01 24.35
C HIS A 531 -3.62 -22.81 23.47
N GLN A 532 -2.93 -21.83 24.05
CA GLN A 532 -2.57 -20.60 23.36
C GLN A 532 -1.14 -20.71 22.82
N PRO A 533 -0.91 -20.26 21.57
CA PRO A 533 0.41 -20.29 20.97
C PRO A 533 1.44 -19.47 21.75
N THR A 534 2.70 -19.92 21.74
CA THR A 534 3.84 -19.19 22.29
C THR A 534 5.02 -19.24 21.31
N ILE A 535 5.95 -18.29 21.44
CA ILE A 535 7.27 -18.30 20.80
C ILE A 535 8.29 -18.11 21.91
N ASP A 536 9.27 -19.02 22.01
CA ASP A 536 10.28 -19.02 23.07
C ASP A 536 9.70 -18.98 24.50
N GLY A 537 8.52 -19.59 24.69
CA GLY A 537 7.78 -19.59 25.96
C GLY A 537 6.94 -18.34 26.22
N GLU A 538 7.04 -17.32 25.36
CA GLU A 538 6.33 -16.06 25.49
C GLU A 538 5.01 -16.06 24.72
N ARG A 539 3.96 -15.51 25.35
CA ARG A 539 2.67 -15.28 24.69
C ARG A 539 2.62 -13.97 23.90
N LEU A 540 3.44 -13.00 24.28
CA LEU A 540 3.64 -11.77 23.51
C LEU A 540 4.73 -12.00 22.46
N TYR A 541 4.34 -12.07 21.20
CA TYR A 541 5.24 -12.20 20.06
C TYR A 541 4.71 -11.41 18.87
N ARG A 542 5.51 -11.21 17.83
CA ARG A 542 5.06 -10.44 16.67
C ARG A 542 4.16 -11.26 15.77
N VAL A 543 3.08 -10.65 15.30
CA VAL A 543 2.11 -11.26 14.39
C VAL A 543 1.98 -10.51 13.07
N GLY A 544 1.23 -11.11 12.14
CA GLY A 544 0.82 -10.49 10.89
C GLY A 544 1.92 -10.45 9.82
N ASN A 545 1.59 -9.84 8.67
CA ASN A 545 2.50 -9.66 7.53
C ASN A 545 3.10 -8.24 7.48
N GLY A 546 2.62 -7.31 8.31
CA GLY A 546 3.13 -5.96 8.45
C GLY A 546 4.26 -5.84 9.49
N PRO A 547 4.90 -4.68 9.61
CA PRO A 547 6.03 -4.49 10.52
C PRO A 547 5.58 -4.14 11.95
N GLY A 548 5.22 -5.13 12.79
CA GLY A 548 5.41 -4.96 14.24
C GLY A 548 4.30 -5.38 15.19
N ILE A 549 3.05 -5.52 14.72
CA ILE A 549 1.88 -5.83 15.57
C ILE A 549 2.18 -6.99 16.56
N PRO A 550 2.10 -6.77 17.88
CA PRO A 550 2.21 -7.84 18.88
C PRO A 550 0.96 -8.73 18.93
N SER A 551 1.09 -9.98 19.39
CA SER A 551 0.06 -11.05 19.43
C SER A 551 -1.10 -10.82 20.42
N GLN A 552 -1.40 -9.58 20.81
CA GLN A 552 -2.50 -9.26 21.74
C GLN A 552 -3.90 -9.55 21.19
N THR A 553 -4.01 -10.01 19.94
CA THR A 553 -5.26 -10.30 19.25
C THR A 553 -5.25 -11.78 18.83
N PRO A 554 -6.22 -12.61 19.27
CA PRO A 554 -6.42 -13.90 18.61
C PRO A 554 -6.70 -13.62 17.13
N ALA A 555 -6.17 -14.44 16.22
CA ALA A 555 -6.40 -14.35 14.78
C ALA A 555 -7.88 -14.61 14.40
N MET A 556 -8.81 -13.83 14.94
CA MET A 556 -10.11 -13.58 14.34
C MET A 556 -9.86 -12.59 13.22
N GLU A 557 -9.98 -13.12 12.00
CA GLU A 557 -10.33 -12.40 10.79
C GLU A 557 -11.10 -11.13 11.15
N GLN A 558 -10.48 -9.96 10.98
CA GLN A 558 -11.13 -8.66 11.15
C GLN A 558 -12.35 -8.67 10.23
N GLN A 559 -13.53 -8.96 10.79
CA GLN A 559 -14.74 -8.95 10.01
C GLN A 559 -15.00 -7.49 9.63
N PRO A 560 -15.23 -7.17 8.35
CA PRO A 560 -15.62 -5.84 7.96
C PRO A 560 -16.89 -5.46 8.71
N PHE A 561 -16.87 -4.26 9.27
CA PHE A 561 -17.95 -3.62 10.00
C PHE A 561 -19.27 -3.71 9.21
N LEU A 562 -20.17 -4.61 9.59
CA LEU A 562 -21.61 -4.50 9.34
C LEU A 562 -22.40 -5.39 10.32
N LYS A 563 -23.15 -4.70 11.19
CA LYS A 563 -24.28 -5.11 12.04
C LYS A 563 -23.97 -5.89 13.32
N TYR A 564 -24.00 -5.18 14.45
CA TYR A 564 -24.80 -5.60 15.61
C TYR A 564 -25.50 -4.39 16.24
N SER A 565 -26.76 -4.58 16.61
CA SER A 565 -27.61 -3.68 17.38
C SER A 565 -27.64 -4.19 18.82
N ASP A 566 -27.49 -3.31 19.81
CA ASP A 566 -27.51 -3.63 21.23
C ASP A 566 -28.94 -3.86 21.76
N ASP A 567 -29.65 -4.88 21.27
CA ASP A 567 -30.92 -5.33 21.86
C ASP A 567 -30.70 -6.56 22.76
N PRO A 568 -30.92 -6.45 24.09
CA PRO A 568 -30.65 -7.52 25.05
C PRO A 568 -31.70 -8.66 25.05
N THR A 569 -32.65 -8.69 24.10
CA THR A 569 -33.78 -9.64 24.13
C THR A 569 -33.70 -10.83 23.16
N GLU A 570 -32.72 -10.90 22.27
CA GLU A 570 -32.56 -12.07 21.38
C GLU A 570 -31.67 -13.16 21.99
N LYS A 571 -32.23 -14.37 22.17
CA LYS A 571 -31.47 -15.57 22.58
C LYS A 571 -30.76 -16.20 21.36
N GLU A 572 -29.43 -16.23 21.38
CA GLU A 572 -28.62 -16.99 20.41
C GLU A 572 -28.81 -18.52 20.55
N PRO A 573 -28.87 -19.28 19.44
CA PRO A 573 -28.85 -20.75 19.48
C PRO A 573 -27.44 -21.31 19.73
N SER A 574 -27.38 -22.44 20.44
CA SER A 574 -26.19 -23.08 21.01
C SER A 574 -25.02 -23.37 20.05
N ARG A 575 -23.82 -22.87 20.44
CA ARG A 575 -22.48 -22.96 19.81
C ARG A 575 -21.96 -24.36 19.42
N GLN A 576 -22.53 -25.45 19.94
CA GLN A 576 -22.03 -26.81 19.64
C GLN A 576 -22.38 -27.30 18.22
N LEU A 577 -23.47 -26.80 17.61
CA LEU A 577 -23.84 -27.14 16.24
C LEU A 577 -22.99 -26.39 15.19
N GLN A 578 -22.46 -25.21 15.52
CA GLN A 578 -21.64 -24.40 14.60
C GLN A 578 -20.22 -24.96 14.39
N GLN A 579 -19.57 -25.52 15.43
CA GLN A 579 -18.22 -26.09 15.28
C GLN A 579 -18.18 -27.38 14.44
N GLN A 580 -19.23 -28.22 14.50
CA GLN A 580 -19.35 -29.38 13.60
C GLN A 580 -19.72 -28.97 12.16
N ALA A 581 -20.44 -27.86 11.97
CA ALA A 581 -20.75 -27.31 10.64
C ALA A 581 -19.51 -26.70 9.96
N GLN A 582 -18.61 -26.03 10.70
CA GLN A 582 -17.42 -25.37 10.15
C GLN A 582 -16.34 -26.33 9.63
N ARG A 583 -16.15 -27.50 10.25
CA ARG A 583 -15.19 -28.50 9.74
C ARG A 583 -15.70 -29.24 8.50
N ARG A 584 -17.02 -29.39 8.36
CA ARG A 584 -17.63 -29.93 7.13
C ARG A 584 -17.69 -28.85 6.04
N SER A 585 -17.90 -27.58 6.37
CA SER A 585 -18.11 -26.51 5.38
C SER A 585 -16.89 -26.17 4.52
N GLY A 586 -15.65 -26.50 4.88
CA GLY A 586 -14.48 -26.19 4.03
C GLY A 586 -14.45 -27.03 2.74
N ILE A 587 -14.58 -28.35 2.87
CA ILE A 587 -14.61 -29.26 1.71
C ILE A 587 -15.94 -29.12 0.96
N TYR A 588 -17.06 -29.03 1.67
CA TYR A 588 -18.35 -28.76 1.03
C TYR A 588 -18.38 -27.38 0.39
N SER A 589 -17.75 -26.32 0.91
CA SER A 589 -17.71 -25.00 0.27
C SER A 589 -16.89 -25.03 -1.01
N HIS A 590 -15.72 -25.66 -1.04
CA HIS A 590 -14.94 -25.75 -2.28
C HIS A 590 -15.60 -26.64 -3.33
N VAL A 591 -16.20 -27.77 -2.91
CA VAL A 591 -16.98 -28.64 -3.80
C VAL A 591 -18.28 -27.96 -4.24
N SER A 592 -18.95 -27.22 -3.37
CA SER A 592 -20.17 -26.46 -3.68
C SER A 592 -19.86 -25.26 -4.56
N VAL A 593 -18.74 -24.56 -4.40
CA VAL A 593 -18.30 -23.49 -5.30
C VAL A 593 -17.91 -24.09 -6.64
N PHE A 594 -17.19 -25.21 -6.69
CA PHE A 594 -16.87 -25.88 -7.94
C PHE A 594 -18.14 -26.41 -8.64
N ILE A 595 -19.08 -27.00 -7.90
CA ILE A 595 -20.38 -27.46 -8.42
C ILE A 595 -21.27 -26.29 -8.81
N LEU A 596 -21.35 -25.21 -8.03
CA LEU A 596 -22.16 -24.03 -8.33
C LEU A 596 -21.58 -23.24 -9.50
N THR A 597 -20.27 -23.08 -9.59
CA THR A 597 -19.63 -22.42 -10.74
C THR A 597 -19.71 -23.31 -11.96
N SER A 598 -19.50 -24.63 -11.84
CA SER A 598 -19.70 -25.56 -12.95
C SER A 598 -21.15 -25.56 -13.39
N LEU A 599 -22.12 -25.71 -12.49
CA LEU A 599 -23.56 -25.66 -12.79
C LEU A 599 -24.00 -24.29 -13.31
N LEU A 600 -23.41 -23.18 -12.86
CA LEU A 600 -23.66 -21.85 -13.40
C LEU A 600 -23.13 -21.76 -14.83
N TRP A 601 -21.95 -22.30 -15.12
CA TRP A 601 -21.43 -22.37 -16.49
C TRP A 601 -22.22 -23.36 -17.35
N THR A 602 -22.66 -24.51 -16.83
CA THR A 602 -23.54 -25.44 -17.56
C THR A 602 -24.93 -24.83 -17.75
N PHE A 603 -25.47 -24.08 -16.79
CA PHE A 603 -26.73 -23.34 -16.90
C PHE A 603 -26.61 -22.21 -17.93
N ILE A 604 -25.50 -21.47 -17.92
CA ILE A 604 -25.21 -20.45 -18.95
C ILE A 604 -25.10 -21.12 -20.33
N ILE A 605 -24.40 -22.24 -20.45
CA ILE A 605 -24.26 -22.99 -21.71
C ILE A 605 -25.58 -23.63 -22.16
N TYR A 606 -26.44 -24.09 -21.24
CA TYR A 606 -27.68 -24.81 -21.55
C TYR A 606 -28.89 -23.87 -21.74
N PHE A 607 -28.93 -22.70 -21.07
CA PHE A 607 -30.03 -21.74 -21.15
C PHE A 607 -29.72 -20.48 -21.96
N PHE A 608 -28.44 -20.10 -22.15
CA PHE A 608 -28.05 -18.92 -22.93
C PHE A 608 -27.40 -19.24 -24.29
N ILE A 609 -27.24 -20.54 -24.64
CA ILE A 609 -27.07 -20.97 -26.03
C ILE A 609 -28.43 -21.47 -26.52
N PRO A 610 -29.15 -20.73 -27.38
CA PRO A 610 -30.51 -21.10 -27.75
C PRO A 610 -30.50 -22.34 -28.67
N ALA A 611 -31.32 -23.34 -28.32
CA ALA A 611 -31.72 -24.39 -29.27
C ALA A 611 -32.57 -23.77 -30.41
N PRO A 612 -32.46 -24.28 -31.64
CA PRO A 612 -33.10 -23.65 -32.80
C PRO A 612 -34.62 -23.88 -32.75
N TYR A 613 -35.41 -22.81 -32.81
CA TYR A 613 -36.86 -22.90 -33.05
C TYR A 613 -37.27 -22.29 -34.40
N PRO A 614 -38.33 -22.84 -35.02
CA PRO A 614 -38.66 -22.70 -36.43
C PRO A 614 -39.62 -21.53 -36.72
N GLN A 615 -39.81 -21.24 -38.01
CA GLN A 615 -40.58 -20.09 -38.50
C GLN A 615 -42.10 -20.15 -38.20
N ARG A 616 -42.58 -19.00 -37.70
CA ARG A 616 -43.85 -18.25 -37.91
C ARG A 616 -45.22 -18.92 -37.71
N SER A 617 -46.03 -18.35 -36.79
CA SER A 617 -47.09 -17.36 -37.13
C SER A 617 -47.76 -16.74 -35.89
N SER A 618 -48.00 -15.43 -35.98
CA SER A 618 -49.00 -14.57 -35.28
C SER A 618 -49.13 -14.53 -33.74
N THR A 619 -48.98 -13.28 -33.24
CA THR A 619 -49.76 -12.58 -32.18
C THR A 619 -49.62 -13.04 -30.74
N THR A 620 -48.90 -12.30 -29.88
CA THR A 620 -49.37 -11.15 -29.07
C THR A 620 -48.37 -10.79 -27.95
N ALA A 621 -48.14 -9.49 -27.79
CA ALA A 621 -47.77 -8.74 -26.58
C ALA A 621 -46.43 -8.99 -25.85
N GLY A 622 -45.51 -8.02 -26.01
CA GLY A 622 -44.85 -7.34 -24.87
C GLY A 622 -43.40 -7.70 -24.51
N ASP A 623 -42.42 -7.32 -25.32
CA ASP A 623 -40.99 -7.22 -24.93
C ASP A 623 -40.60 -5.74 -24.87
N SER A 624 -40.45 -5.17 -23.66
CA SER A 624 -40.05 -3.77 -23.46
C SER A 624 -38.55 -3.68 -23.18
N ARG A 625 -37.73 -3.94 -24.19
CA ARG A 625 -36.39 -3.33 -24.26
C ARG A 625 -36.58 -1.88 -24.67
N HIS A 626 -36.06 -0.95 -23.87
CA HIS A 626 -36.10 0.49 -24.17
C HIS A 626 -35.32 0.75 -25.46
N ASN A 627 -36.03 0.72 -26.59
CA ASN A 627 -35.48 1.10 -27.88
C ASN A 627 -35.58 2.63 -27.96
N ILE A 628 -34.43 3.32 -27.88
CA ILE A 628 -34.36 4.79 -27.91
C ILE A 628 -34.82 5.39 -29.25
N THR A 629 -34.97 4.57 -30.30
CA THR A 629 -35.56 5.00 -31.58
C THR A 629 -37.02 4.54 -31.74
N ALA A 630 -37.62 3.94 -30.71
CA ALA A 630 -39.02 3.54 -30.74
C ALA A 630 -39.91 4.76 -30.97
N GLY A 631 -40.78 4.67 -31.98
CA GLY A 631 -41.69 5.76 -32.35
C GLY A 631 -41.05 6.90 -33.14
N ALA A 632 -39.77 6.80 -33.53
CA ALA A 632 -39.11 7.78 -34.38
C ALA A 632 -39.13 7.37 -35.87
N ARG A 633 -39.23 8.35 -36.77
CA ARG A 633 -39.06 8.16 -38.23
C ARG A 633 -37.62 8.42 -38.64
N LEU A 634 -37.06 7.58 -39.51
CA LEU A 634 -35.69 7.73 -40.01
C LEU A 634 -35.65 8.59 -41.28
N LEU A 635 -34.90 9.69 -41.25
CA LEU A 635 -34.48 10.46 -42.42
C LEU A 635 -33.10 9.98 -42.87
N THR A 636 -32.82 9.98 -44.17
CA THR A 636 -31.53 9.51 -44.74
C THR A 636 -31.01 10.49 -45.78
N CYS A 637 -29.69 10.48 -46.00
CA CYS A 637 -29.01 11.31 -47.00
C CYS A 637 -28.66 10.56 -48.30
N GLY A 638 -29.18 9.34 -48.48
CA GLY A 638 -28.74 8.44 -49.55
C GLY A 638 -27.32 7.93 -49.32
N ASN A 639 -26.70 7.40 -50.39
CA ASN A 639 -25.37 6.76 -50.36
C ASN A 639 -24.35 7.47 -51.26
N SER A 640 -24.66 8.66 -51.75
CA SER A 640 -23.74 9.47 -52.57
C SER A 640 -23.85 10.95 -52.26
N VAL A 641 -22.79 11.71 -52.51
CA VAL A 641 -22.77 13.17 -52.31
C VAL A 641 -23.86 13.87 -53.13
N ALA A 642 -24.16 13.37 -54.33
CA ALA A 642 -25.22 13.91 -55.18
C ALA A 642 -26.61 13.72 -54.55
N GLU A 643 -26.89 12.53 -54.02
CA GLU A 643 -28.13 12.23 -53.29
C GLU A 643 -28.23 13.04 -52.00
N ALA A 644 -27.15 13.17 -51.23
CA ALA A 644 -27.12 13.94 -49.99
C ALA A 644 -27.43 15.43 -50.24
N ARG A 645 -26.85 16.02 -51.29
CA ARG A 645 -27.14 17.40 -51.69
C ARG A 645 -28.59 17.56 -52.17
N ALA A 646 -29.10 16.61 -52.95
CA ALA A 646 -30.49 16.62 -53.42
C ALA A 646 -31.49 16.49 -52.25
N ALA A 647 -31.14 15.73 -51.20
CA ALA A 647 -31.91 15.57 -49.98
C ALA A 647 -31.76 16.74 -48.98
N GLY A 648 -30.96 17.76 -49.30
CA GLY A 648 -30.73 18.93 -48.43
C GLY A 648 -29.87 18.63 -47.19
N CYS A 649 -29.10 17.54 -47.19
CA CYS A 649 -28.19 17.20 -46.10
C CYS A 649 -26.96 18.11 -46.06
N ARG A 650 -26.33 18.20 -44.88
CA ARG A 650 -25.12 18.99 -44.64
C ARG A 650 -23.98 18.08 -44.20
N TYR A 651 -22.77 18.42 -44.60
CA TYR A 651 -21.59 17.67 -44.17
C TYR A 651 -21.12 18.13 -42.80
N ASP A 652 -21.06 17.19 -41.86
CA ASP A 652 -20.74 17.39 -40.45
C ASP A 652 -19.30 16.95 -40.19
N VAL A 653 -18.42 17.91 -39.90
CA VAL A 653 -17.00 17.66 -39.65
C VAL A 653 -16.75 16.93 -38.33
N LEU A 654 -17.65 17.06 -37.35
CA LEU A 654 -17.57 16.28 -36.12
C LEU A 654 -17.95 14.83 -36.41
N LEU A 655 -19.01 14.57 -37.16
CA LEU A 655 -19.41 13.20 -37.49
C LEU A 655 -18.59 12.58 -38.61
N ASN A 656 -17.90 13.38 -39.43
CA ASN A 656 -17.32 12.97 -40.71
C ASN A 656 -18.38 12.40 -41.70
N ASN A 657 -19.65 12.80 -41.55
CA ASN A 657 -20.78 12.27 -42.32
C ASN A 657 -21.64 13.38 -42.93
N TRP A 658 -22.35 13.09 -44.02
CA TRP A 658 -23.51 13.87 -44.44
C TRP A 658 -24.71 13.55 -43.54
N VAL A 659 -25.33 14.57 -42.95
CA VAL A 659 -26.39 14.45 -41.93
C VAL A 659 -27.64 15.22 -42.36
N PRO A 660 -28.86 14.66 -42.15
CA PRO A 660 -30.11 15.39 -42.38
C PRO A 660 -30.24 16.60 -41.46
N GLY A 661 -30.85 17.68 -41.95
CA GLY A 661 -30.98 18.96 -41.22
C GLY A 661 -31.47 18.85 -39.76
N PRO A 662 -32.46 18.02 -39.41
CA PRO A 662 -32.93 17.89 -38.03
C PRO A 662 -31.90 17.34 -37.03
N CYS A 663 -30.90 16.59 -37.49
CA CYS A 663 -29.83 16.05 -36.62
C CYS A 663 -28.51 16.83 -36.72
N TRP A 664 -28.51 17.94 -37.48
CA TRP A 664 -27.39 18.86 -37.49
C TRP A 664 -27.31 19.63 -36.18
N ASP A 665 -26.24 19.43 -35.41
CA ASP A 665 -26.01 20.11 -34.14
C ASP A 665 -24.88 21.14 -34.31
N GLY A 666 -25.25 22.35 -34.72
CA GLY A 666 -24.28 23.41 -35.01
C GLY A 666 -23.50 23.91 -33.79
N GLU A 667 -24.05 23.75 -32.58
CA GLU A 667 -23.38 24.12 -31.33
C GLU A 667 -22.24 23.15 -31.02
N MET A 668 -22.52 21.85 -31.10
CA MET A 668 -21.48 20.81 -30.88
C MET A 668 -20.40 20.83 -31.97
N VAL A 669 -20.77 21.15 -33.22
CA VAL A 669 -19.81 21.33 -34.30
C VAL A 669 -18.94 22.57 -34.05
N ALA A 670 -19.53 23.71 -33.68
CA ALA A 670 -18.76 24.92 -33.38
C ALA A 670 -17.81 24.71 -32.20
N GLU A 671 -18.25 24.03 -31.14
CA GLU A 671 -17.40 23.72 -29.99
C GLU A 671 -16.23 22.79 -30.36
N TYR A 672 -16.49 21.77 -31.18
CA TYR A 672 -15.43 20.92 -31.73
C TYR A 672 -14.45 21.71 -32.59
N GLU A 673 -14.97 22.69 -33.35
CA GLU A 673 -14.15 23.55 -34.19
C GLU A 673 -13.28 24.53 -33.37
N GLU A 674 -13.77 25.01 -32.23
CA GLU A 674 -13.08 25.94 -31.33
C GLU A 674 -11.83 25.33 -30.65
N ASP A 675 -11.81 24.02 -30.35
CA ASP A 675 -10.61 23.35 -29.80
C ASP A 675 -9.43 23.36 -30.79
N GLY A 676 -9.70 23.57 -32.08
CA GLY A 676 -8.69 23.69 -33.14
C GLY A 676 -7.95 22.39 -33.44
N SER A 677 -8.42 21.24 -32.92
CA SER A 677 -7.85 19.92 -33.22
C SER A 677 -8.32 19.32 -34.54
N TRP A 678 -9.41 19.84 -35.11
CA TRP A 678 -10.08 19.32 -36.29
C TRP A 678 -9.29 19.64 -37.56
N ALA A 679 -8.57 18.66 -38.09
CA ALA A 679 -7.85 18.79 -39.35
C ALA A 679 -7.81 17.47 -40.11
N GLY A 680 -8.31 17.49 -41.34
CA GLY A 680 -8.17 16.40 -42.30
C GLY A 680 -6.97 16.61 -43.22
N PHE A 681 -6.32 15.54 -43.62
CA PHE A 681 -5.13 15.55 -44.47
C PHE A 681 -5.26 14.54 -45.61
N ALA A 682 -4.69 14.88 -46.78
CA ALA A 682 -4.69 14.00 -47.94
C ALA A 682 -3.69 12.83 -47.81
N ASP A 683 -2.71 12.94 -46.92
CA ASP A 683 -1.61 11.99 -46.72
C ASP A 683 -1.46 11.56 -45.25
N ALA A 684 -0.97 10.34 -45.03
CA ALA A 684 -0.75 9.77 -43.70
C ALA A 684 0.34 10.47 -42.87
N ALA A 685 1.20 11.28 -43.50
CA ALA A 685 2.21 12.07 -42.80
C ALA A 685 1.65 13.41 -42.28
N LEU A 686 0.36 13.68 -42.49
CA LEU A 686 -0.35 14.87 -42.02
C LEU A 686 0.25 16.19 -42.55
N THR A 687 0.66 16.20 -43.83
CA THR A 687 1.37 17.36 -44.44
C THR A 687 0.53 18.18 -45.41
N GLN A 688 -0.53 17.59 -46.00
CA GLN A 688 -1.41 18.22 -46.99
C GLN A 688 -2.80 18.43 -46.40
N PRO A 689 -3.06 19.56 -45.70
CA PRO A 689 -4.34 19.82 -45.07
C PRO A 689 -5.47 19.97 -46.10
N LEU A 690 -6.66 19.52 -45.72
CA LEU A 690 -7.89 19.58 -46.50
C LEU A 690 -8.87 20.56 -45.86
N THR A 691 -9.60 21.28 -46.70
CA THR A 691 -10.77 22.05 -46.27
C THR A 691 -11.97 21.14 -46.03
N ALA A 692 -12.94 21.58 -45.22
CA ALA A 692 -14.18 20.83 -44.99
C ALA A 692 -14.93 20.49 -46.30
N ALA A 693 -14.88 21.38 -47.30
CA ALA A 693 -15.47 21.13 -48.61
C ALA A 693 -14.76 20.01 -49.38
N GLU A 694 -13.44 19.87 -49.21
CA GLU A 694 -12.66 18.78 -49.82
C GLU A 694 -12.85 17.46 -49.07
N MET A 695 -12.97 17.49 -47.74
CA MET A 695 -13.31 16.31 -46.93
C MET A 695 -14.69 15.75 -47.32
N ALA A 696 -15.68 16.64 -47.54
CA ALA A 696 -17.06 16.28 -47.85
C ALA A 696 -17.26 15.50 -49.17
N VAL A 697 -16.24 15.47 -50.05
CA VAL A 697 -16.32 14.85 -51.39
C VAL A 697 -15.29 13.74 -51.62
N ARG A 698 -14.48 13.41 -50.60
CA ARG A 698 -13.50 12.32 -50.66
C ARG A 698 -14.05 11.06 -50.00
N ASP A 699 -13.64 9.89 -50.47
CA ASP A 699 -14.03 8.63 -49.85
C ASP A 699 -13.38 8.42 -48.47
N SER A 700 -12.12 8.87 -48.33
CA SER A 700 -11.37 8.84 -47.07
C SER A 700 -10.28 9.91 -47.04
N TYR A 701 -9.83 10.24 -45.82
CA TYR A 701 -8.73 11.16 -45.52
C TYR A 701 -8.12 10.79 -44.17
N TYR A 702 -6.99 11.40 -43.82
CA TYR A 702 -6.29 11.15 -42.57
C TYR A 702 -6.57 12.24 -41.55
N THR A 703 -6.72 11.88 -40.29
CA THR A 703 -6.77 12.81 -39.15
C THR A 703 -5.70 12.44 -38.13
N SER A 704 -5.39 13.35 -37.20
CA SER A 704 -4.42 13.04 -36.14
C SER A 704 -5.05 12.18 -35.04
N VAL A 705 -4.25 11.40 -34.31
CA VAL A 705 -4.73 10.70 -33.10
C VAL A 705 -5.37 11.66 -32.09
N ARG A 706 -4.83 12.89 -31.97
CA ARG A 706 -5.43 13.93 -31.12
C ARG A 706 -6.84 14.31 -31.56
N ASP A 707 -7.05 14.48 -32.87
CA ASP A 707 -8.37 14.76 -33.43
C ASP A 707 -9.36 13.62 -33.13
N HIS A 708 -8.93 12.37 -33.27
CA HIS A 708 -9.79 11.21 -33.02
C HIS A 708 -10.18 11.07 -31.53
N ILE A 709 -9.27 11.36 -30.60
CA ILE A 709 -9.58 11.41 -29.16
C ILE A 709 -10.65 12.47 -28.87
N ASN A 710 -10.47 13.67 -29.43
CA ASN A 710 -11.40 14.78 -29.26
C ASN A 710 -12.76 14.46 -29.88
N HIS A 711 -12.79 13.86 -31.07
CA HIS A 711 -14.01 13.34 -31.69
C HIS A 711 -14.75 12.38 -30.74
N CYS A 712 -14.06 11.39 -30.16
CA CYS A 712 -14.68 10.44 -29.23
C CYS A 712 -15.28 11.15 -27.99
N ALA A 713 -14.54 12.09 -27.40
CA ALA A 713 -15.01 12.85 -26.24
C ALA A 713 -16.25 13.70 -26.56
N VAL A 714 -16.24 14.44 -27.67
CA VAL A 714 -17.37 15.28 -28.09
C VAL A 714 -18.57 14.42 -28.52
N MET A 715 -18.36 13.28 -29.17
CA MET A 715 -19.42 12.35 -29.55
C MET A 715 -20.12 11.71 -28.36
N TRP A 716 -19.38 11.33 -27.30
CA TRP A 716 -19.99 10.86 -26.05
C TRP A 716 -20.78 11.95 -25.35
N ARG A 717 -20.28 13.19 -25.34
CA ARG A 717 -21.02 14.32 -24.78
C ARG A 717 -22.28 14.62 -25.59
N LYS A 718 -22.21 14.60 -26.92
CA LYS A 718 -23.37 14.73 -27.83
C LYS A 718 -24.40 13.64 -27.55
N GLN A 719 -23.97 12.39 -27.39
CA GLN A 719 -24.84 11.26 -27.03
C GLN A 719 -25.50 11.45 -25.66
N PHE A 720 -24.72 11.86 -24.65
CA PHE A 720 -25.23 12.12 -23.30
C PHE A 720 -26.32 13.19 -23.32
N TRP A 721 -26.07 14.36 -23.92
CA TRP A 721 -27.06 15.44 -23.96
C TRP A 721 -28.27 15.09 -24.82
N ALA A 722 -28.09 14.40 -25.94
CA ALA A 722 -29.22 13.96 -26.76
C ALA A 722 -30.16 12.99 -26.02
N LEU A 723 -29.61 12.12 -25.16
CA LEU A 723 -30.40 11.21 -24.33
C LEU A 723 -30.95 11.87 -23.06
N PHE A 724 -30.15 12.72 -22.40
CA PHE A 724 -30.49 13.37 -21.13
C PHE A 724 -31.55 14.47 -21.30
N GLU A 725 -31.47 15.24 -22.38
CA GLU A 725 -32.45 16.28 -22.71
C GLU A 725 -33.61 15.75 -23.55
N GLU A 726 -33.63 14.44 -23.83
CA GLU A 726 -34.60 13.79 -24.70
C GLU A 726 -34.79 14.52 -26.04
N LYS A 727 -33.68 14.90 -26.70
CA LYS A 727 -33.71 15.68 -27.94
C LYS A 727 -34.63 14.99 -28.97
N PRO A 728 -35.46 15.75 -29.70
CA PRO A 728 -36.45 15.20 -30.63
C PRO A 728 -35.82 14.53 -31.86
N ALA A 729 -34.53 14.75 -32.10
CA ALA A 729 -33.78 14.17 -33.20
C ALA A 729 -32.45 13.57 -32.72
N LEU A 730 -32.15 12.36 -33.18
CA LEU A 730 -30.94 11.59 -32.84
C LEU A 730 -30.30 11.04 -34.12
N ASP A 731 -29.04 11.37 -34.38
CA ASP A 731 -28.34 10.80 -35.54
C ASP A 731 -28.04 9.31 -35.34
N THR A 732 -27.88 8.58 -36.45
CA THR A 732 -27.63 7.14 -36.40
C THR A 732 -26.27 6.77 -35.82
N VAL A 733 -25.32 7.71 -35.76
CA VAL A 733 -23.97 7.47 -35.25
C VAL A 733 -24.02 7.40 -33.72
N ILE A 734 -24.63 8.38 -33.05
CA ILE A 734 -24.84 8.35 -31.60
C ILE A 734 -25.94 7.38 -31.16
N ALA A 735 -26.88 7.01 -32.04
CA ALA A 735 -27.86 5.97 -31.74
C ALA A 735 -27.30 4.54 -31.90
N SER A 736 -26.10 4.39 -32.50
CA SER A 736 -25.50 3.09 -32.75
C SER A 736 -24.67 2.61 -31.55
N PRO A 737 -24.99 1.46 -30.94
CA PRO A 737 -24.16 0.89 -29.89
C PRO A 737 -22.76 0.51 -30.39
N GLY A 738 -22.62 0.19 -31.67
CA GLY A 738 -21.32 -0.14 -32.27
C GLY A 738 -20.36 1.06 -32.33
N HIS A 739 -20.88 2.28 -32.48
CA HIS A 739 -20.05 3.48 -32.45
C HIS A 739 -19.56 3.79 -31.03
N THR A 740 -20.43 3.62 -30.02
CA THR A 740 -20.03 3.77 -28.61
C THR A 740 -18.94 2.76 -28.23
N GLU A 741 -19.06 1.50 -28.68
CA GLU A 741 -18.03 0.48 -28.46
C GLU A 741 -16.71 0.78 -29.17
N HIS A 742 -16.77 1.33 -30.40
CA HIS A 742 -15.57 1.80 -31.10
C HIS A 742 -14.86 2.90 -30.33
N CYS A 743 -15.60 3.90 -29.84
CA CYS A 743 -15.02 5.00 -29.05
C CYS A 743 -14.40 4.51 -27.73
N SER A 744 -15.07 3.61 -27.00
CA SER A 744 -14.52 3.08 -25.74
C SER A 744 -13.27 2.26 -25.98
N GLN A 745 -13.27 1.38 -26.97
CA GLN A 745 -12.12 0.54 -27.30
C GLN A 745 -10.93 1.38 -27.77
N PHE A 746 -11.16 2.35 -28.67
CA PHE A 746 -10.10 3.25 -29.13
C PHE A 746 -9.46 4.02 -27.97
N LEU A 747 -10.25 4.57 -27.03
CA LEU A 747 -9.72 5.29 -25.88
C LEU A 747 -8.97 4.39 -24.87
N MET A 748 -9.29 3.09 -24.80
CA MET A 748 -8.52 2.13 -24.02
C MET A 748 -7.18 1.81 -24.67
N ASP A 749 -7.14 1.74 -26.01
CA ASP A 749 -5.95 1.35 -26.76
C ASP A 749 -4.97 2.53 -27.00
N VAL A 750 -5.47 3.77 -27.03
CA VAL A 750 -4.65 4.96 -27.35
C VAL A 750 -3.55 5.25 -26.32
N GLY A 751 -3.65 4.71 -25.10
CA GLY A 751 -2.60 4.82 -24.07
C GLY A 751 -1.27 4.15 -24.45
N GLU A 752 -1.29 3.26 -25.46
CA GLU A 752 -0.11 2.60 -26.01
C GLU A 752 0.30 3.15 -27.39
N ALA A 753 -0.48 4.08 -27.96
CA ALA A 753 -0.28 4.61 -29.32
C ALA A 753 0.73 5.77 -29.36
N ASN A 754 1.43 5.91 -30.50
CA ASN A 754 2.32 7.04 -30.74
C ASN A 754 1.50 8.25 -31.22
N TRP A 755 1.61 9.39 -30.54
CA TRP A 755 0.82 10.60 -30.82
C TRP A 755 1.06 11.22 -32.21
N THR A 756 2.09 10.76 -32.92
CA THR A 756 2.40 11.17 -34.30
C THR A 756 1.71 10.32 -35.36
N ASP A 757 1.02 9.24 -34.98
CA ASP A 757 0.32 8.38 -35.93
C ASP A 757 -0.95 9.07 -36.47
N SER A 758 -1.33 8.70 -37.69
CA SER A 758 -2.55 9.19 -38.34
C SER A 758 -3.66 8.14 -38.27
N THR A 759 -4.90 8.57 -38.05
CA THR A 759 -6.10 7.74 -38.22
C THR A 759 -6.64 7.91 -39.64
N LEU A 760 -6.99 6.81 -40.32
CA LEU A 760 -7.75 6.86 -41.57
C LEU A 760 -9.25 7.01 -41.27
N THR A 761 -9.84 8.11 -41.73
CA THR A 761 -11.25 8.46 -41.55
C THR A 761 -11.98 8.31 -42.88
N GLN A 762 -13.16 7.69 -42.85
CA GLN A 762 -14.03 7.55 -44.02
C GLN A 762 -15.16 8.57 -43.97
N MET A 763 -15.40 9.22 -45.10
CA MET A 763 -16.56 10.09 -45.27
C MET A 763 -17.81 9.22 -45.41
N GLY A 764 -18.82 9.46 -44.58
CA GLY A 764 -20.03 8.63 -44.56
C GLY A 764 -21.33 9.40 -44.78
N PHE A 765 -22.45 8.67 -44.66
CA PHE A 765 -23.81 9.19 -44.74
C PHE A 765 -24.59 8.70 -43.52
N ALA A 766 -24.88 9.60 -42.57
CA ALA A 766 -25.64 9.28 -41.37
C ALA A 766 -27.14 9.49 -41.60
N GLY A 767 -27.96 8.68 -40.94
CA GLY A 767 -29.39 8.92 -40.84
C GLY A 767 -29.75 9.78 -39.63
N CYS A 768 -31.02 10.19 -39.53
CA CYS A 768 -31.55 10.97 -38.44
C CYS A 768 -32.90 10.41 -37.98
N TRP A 769 -32.97 9.92 -36.75
CA TRP A 769 -34.21 9.48 -36.11
C TRP A 769 -34.92 10.70 -35.53
N VAL A 770 -36.09 11.04 -36.07
CA VAL A 770 -36.92 12.17 -35.61
C VAL A 770 -38.16 11.62 -34.93
N ARG A 771 -38.40 12.02 -33.68
CA ARG A 771 -39.65 11.77 -32.95
C ARG A 771 -40.65 12.87 -33.31
N ASP A 772 -41.90 12.49 -33.49
CA ASP A 772 -42.99 13.43 -33.81
C ASP A 772 -43.44 14.27 -32.60
#